data_AF-A0A8H5CS54-F1
#
_entry.id   AF-A0A8H5CS54-F1
#
_cell.length_a   1.000
_cell.length_b   1.000
_cell.length_c   1.000
_cell.angle_alpha   90.00
_cell.angle_beta   90.00
_cell.angle_gamma   90.00
#
_symmetry.space_group_name_H-M   'P 1'
#
loop_
_entity.id
_entity.type
_entity.pdbx_description
1 polymer ?
#
loop_
_entity_poly.entity_id
_entity_poly.type
_entity_poly.pdbx_seq_one_letter_code
_entity_poly.pdbx_strand_id
1 'polypeptide(L)'
;MEDRVHKAHRPAQAGAKADKKDKKKGKERQGFNAKAFAPKSGRRAERQGRRAAEQDQTRLHVPLVNRTPDENPPPVVVAIVGPPGVGKTTLLKSLVRRYTKQTLSEPKGPITVVSGKKRRLTFIECNNDVNSMIDVGKVADLVLLMIDGSFGFEMETFEFLNILQAHGFPKVIGILSHLDLIKKAATLKATKKALKKRFWTEIYQGAKLFYLSGVINDRYPDTEILNLSRFISVMKFRPLIFRNSHPYVLADRLEDLTPRELVRTSKGKCDRTVTLYGYVRGTNLRLGTKVHVPGVGDLDMTTVQQLGDPCPLPDEESEKRRKLSEKKKLLIHAPMSDVGGVIYDKDAVWINVPGSFSRGNNEVPQGEGERMVMDLQDVPNTLEDAVSKSQIRLFGTSSNPLAVASGSSPDDDRDEDEEESGSDGEFGSDTEEEEDDEEALDLDHLPPGASNTGRQSRRMPQRSLPSSSRQSRAEIEYAESDSDLGDHDNDEDMPSSRRVRFSGEDEEDIDIASDEDDAMDGDDDRDDTIPKWKSNLAEKAQALASSQESKRKNWIKLIYNSDLTPEEILHGETKDTDEEDVDDFFTIKRKSDVSETEVLDMGKEAYEEGELEKWEDEELLESIRGLFITGQDAGGEGEGGEEEGDGEDENDFGYEEEEEVQMTKDAKALQAKKEALKRKFDEQYDDPESSKGLDFYESAKDEMARQLALNRAEFEGIDTESRTLVEGFRPGSYVRIELQNVPCELVEHFDPSYPIIIGGLLAAEERFGYVQVRIKRHRWFTRPLKTNDPLIFSLGWRRFQSVPIYSLDDHSIRMRMLKYTPEHMHCYATFYGPVALPNTGFCAFNSLSGEAPGFRISATGVVLDIDRSVKIVKKLKLTGVPFKIYKNTAFVKDMFNSALEVAKFEGANVKTVSGIRGQVKKALPKPEGAFRATFEDKVLKSDIIFLRAWYSIEPRNFYNPVTSLLLSNKASWMGMRLTGQVRREEGLKTPLDVNSTYKKIERPARKFNPLHIPKKLQASLPYASKPKLMKKQKSQTYLQKRAVVMEPEEREAVALLQQMRALRRDKVVKRKEKKEEKKEERKKRLEKEEGRREERERERKKDVMRMVGMKSKREKEMEEGHQGKKRRKT
;
A
#
# COMPACT_ATOMS: atom_id res chain seq x y z
N MET A 1 2.38 -82.84 -65.11
CA MET A 1 3.46 -82.79 -64.11
C MET A 1 3.69 -81.33 -63.74
N GLU A 2 3.60 -80.90 -62.49
CA GLU A 2 3.03 -81.59 -61.32
C GLU A 2 2.80 -80.57 -60.19
N ASP A 3 1.70 -80.69 -59.44
CA ASP A 3 1.31 -79.68 -58.45
C ASP A 3 2.25 -79.65 -57.23
N ARG A 4 2.81 -78.46 -56.96
CA ARG A 4 3.39 -78.13 -55.64
C ARG A 4 2.99 -76.74 -55.19
N VAL A 5 2.00 -76.70 -54.29
CA VAL A 5 1.52 -75.47 -53.64
C VAL A 5 2.63 -74.87 -52.78
N HIS A 6 3.23 -73.78 -53.23
CA HIS A 6 4.17 -73.00 -52.43
C HIS A 6 3.43 -72.28 -51.29
N LYS A 7 3.87 -72.50 -50.05
CA LYS A 7 3.22 -71.99 -48.83
C LYS A 7 3.17 -70.45 -48.82
N ALA A 8 1.98 -69.90 -48.60
CA ALA A 8 1.80 -68.46 -48.37
C ALA A 8 2.61 -67.99 -47.13
N HIS A 9 3.40 -66.93 -47.30
CA HIS A 9 4.15 -66.33 -46.20
C HIS A 9 3.21 -65.66 -45.19
N ARG A 10 3.31 -66.02 -43.90
CA ARG A 10 2.61 -65.32 -42.82
C ARG A 10 3.12 -63.87 -42.69
N PRO A 11 2.25 -62.88 -42.47
CA PRO A 11 2.68 -61.52 -42.15
C PRO A 11 3.42 -61.48 -40.81
N ALA A 12 4.51 -60.72 -40.74
CA ALA A 12 5.34 -60.64 -39.54
C ALA A 12 4.61 -59.91 -38.39
N GLN A 13 4.37 -60.64 -37.28
CA GLN A 13 3.66 -60.13 -36.11
C GLN A 13 4.55 -59.43 -35.07
N ALA A 14 5.86 -59.38 -35.27
CA ALA A 14 6.81 -58.80 -34.31
C ALA A 14 7.93 -57.97 -34.99
N GLY A 15 8.51 -57.05 -34.21
CA GLY A 15 9.63 -56.20 -34.62
C GLY A 15 9.21 -54.84 -35.22
N ALA A 16 10.20 -53.97 -35.44
CA ALA A 16 10.00 -52.54 -35.67
C ALA A 16 9.17 -52.13 -36.91
N LYS A 17 8.88 -53.06 -37.84
CA LYS A 17 7.91 -52.85 -38.94
C LYS A 17 6.46 -53.11 -38.50
N ALA A 18 6.21 -54.07 -37.62
CA ALA A 18 4.90 -54.32 -37.00
C ALA A 18 4.57 -53.18 -36.01
N ASP A 19 5.50 -52.83 -35.11
CA ASP A 19 5.39 -51.67 -34.22
C ASP A 19 4.99 -50.38 -34.94
N LYS A 20 5.56 -50.14 -36.14
CA LYS A 20 5.26 -48.96 -36.97
C LYS A 20 3.85 -49.01 -37.60
N LYS A 21 3.25 -50.18 -37.75
CA LYS A 21 1.90 -50.38 -38.31
C LYS A 21 0.83 -50.21 -37.23
N ASP A 22 1.05 -50.74 -36.04
CA ASP A 22 0.12 -50.54 -34.91
C ASP A 22 0.25 -49.14 -34.29
N LYS A 23 1.46 -48.55 -34.24
CA LYS A 23 1.65 -47.11 -33.93
C LYS A 23 1.27 -46.16 -35.08
N LYS A 24 0.75 -46.67 -36.21
CA LYS A 24 -0.07 -45.88 -37.15
C LYS A 24 -1.51 -45.85 -36.62
N LYS A 25 -2.18 -47.01 -36.59
CA LYS A 25 -3.58 -47.15 -36.13
C LYS A 25 -3.85 -46.52 -34.75
N GLY A 26 -2.92 -46.65 -33.81
CA GLY A 26 -3.05 -46.07 -32.46
C GLY A 26 -2.85 -44.55 -32.37
N LYS A 27 -2.43 -43.87 -33.45
CA LYS A 27 -2.26 -42.40 -33.51
C LYS A 27 -3.34 -41.67 -34.32
N GLU A 28 -4.19 -42.40 -35.02
CA GLU A 28 -5.26 -41.86 -35.86
C GLU A 28 -6.60 -41.69 -35.08
N ARG A 29 -6.56 -41.81 -33.73
CA ARG A 29 -7.71 -41.62 -32.82
C ARG A 29 -7.93 -40.18 -32.32
N GLN A 30 -7.07 -39.25 -32.69
CA GLN A 30 -7.38 -37.83 -32.71
C GLN A 30 -7.45 -37.42 -34.17
N GLY A 31 -8.44 -36.60 -34.56
CA GLY A 31 -8.75 -36.31 -35.97
C GLY A 31 -7.63 -35.60 -36.76
N PHE A 32 -6.57 -35.14 -36.10
CA PHE A 32 -5.43 -34.47 -36.71
C PHE A 32 -4.16 -35.34 -36.69
N ASN A 33 -3.42 -35.34 -37.80
CA ASN A 33 -2.19 -36.11 -37.94
C ASN A 33 -1.04 -35.49 -37.12
N ALA A 34 -0.88 -35.93 -35.86
CA ALA A 34 0.18 -35.49 -34.94
C ALA A 34 1.65 -35.82 -35.36
N LYS A 35 1.90 -36.22 -36.61
CA LYS A 35 3.24 -36.22 -37.23
C LYS A 35 3.45 -35.07 -38.22
N ALA A 36 2.38 -34.51 -38.80
CA ALA A 36 2.45 -33.32 -39.66
C ALA A 36 2.77 -32.07 -38.81
N PHE A 37 2.10 -31.93 -37.67
CA PHE A 37 2.29 -30.83 -36.70
C PHE A 37 3.53 -30.96 -35.81
N ALA A 38 4.54 -31.75 -36.23
CA ALA A 38 5.80 -31.88 -35.49
C ALA A 38 6.78 -30.75 -35.87
N PRO A 39 7.38 -30.02 -34.91
CA PRO A 39 8.25 -28.89 -35.23
C PRO A 39 9.54 -29.34 -35.92
N LYS A 40 9.93 -28.62 -37.01
CA LYS A 40 11.10 -28.89 -37.86
C LYS A 40 12.43 -29.10 -37.08
N SER A 41 12.54 -28.59 -35.85
CA SER A 41 13.66 -28.90 -34.95
C SER A 41 13.22 -28.96 -33.48
N GLY A 42 13.03 -30.17 -32.95
CA GLY A 42 12.63 -30.40 -31.57
C GLY A 42 13.56 -29.75 -30.53
N ARG A 43 14.88 -29.75 -30.76
CA ARG A 43 15.85 -29.08 -29.86
C ARG A 43 15.75 -27.55 -29.88
N ARG A 44 15.32 -26.93 -30.98
CA ARG A 44 15.07 -25.48 -31.04
C ARG A 44 13.75 -25.15 -30.35
N ALA A 45 12.69 -25.91 -30.65
CA ALA A 45 11.39 -25.80 -30.00
C ALA A 45 11.49 -25.98 -28.48
N GLU A 46 12.25 -26.97 -27.99
CA GLU A 46 12.46 -27.21 -26.56
C GLU A 46 13.15 -26.01 -25.87
N ARG A 47 14.22 -25.45 -26.46
CA ARG A 47 14.89 -24.26 -25.92
C ARG A 47 13.97 -23.04 -25.92
N GLN A 48 13.16 -22.88 -26.97
CA GLN A 48 12.22 -21.78 -27.09
C GLN A 48 11.08 -21.89 -26.08
N GLY A 49 10.48 -23.08 -25.93
CA GLY A 49 9.44 -23.35 -24.93
C GLY A 49 9.94 -23.21 -23.49
N ARG A 50 11.15 -23.71 -23.18
CA ARG A 50 11.80 -23.48 -21.86
C ARG A 50 12.01 -21.98 -21.60
N ARG A 51 12.47 -21.22 -22.60
CA ARG A 51 12.69 -19.77 -22.47
C ARG A 51 11.40 -18.98 -22.36
N ALA A 52 10.34 -19.37 -23.08
CA ALA A 52 9.01 -18.79 -22.95
C ALA A 52 8.50 -19.01 -21.52
N ALA A 53 8.45 -20.26 -21.05
CA ALA A 53 8.04 -20.59 -19.69
C ALA A 53 8.87 -19.87 -18.60
N GLU A 54 10.17 -19.66 -18.79
CA GLU A 54 11.02 -18.85 -17.90
C GLU A 54 10.65 -17.34 -17.95
N GLN A 55 10.33 -16.81 -19.13
CA GLN A 55 9.87 -15.42 -19.30
C GLN A 55 8.46 -15.21 -18.72
N ASP A 56 7.58 -16.19 -18.83
CA ASP A 56 6.22 -16.15 -18.29
C ASP A 56 6.24 -16.29 -16.76
N GLN A 57 6.99 -17.26 -16.22
CA GLN A 57 7.23 -17.37 -14.77
C GLN A 57 7.88 -16.13 -14.15
N THR A 58 8.62 -15.32 -14.92
CA THR A 58 9.18 -14.04 -14.45
C THR A 58 8.25 -12.83 -14.65
N ARG A 59 7.16 -12.97 -15.43
CA ARG A 59 6.05 -12.01 -15.53
C ARG A 59 5.04 -12.18 -14.38
N LEU A 60 4.88 -13.40 -13.86
CA LEU A 60 3.99 -13.70 -12.73
C LEU A 60 4.45 -12.99 -11.45
N HIS A 61 3.53 -12.28 -10.81
CA HIS A 61 3.75 -11.56 -9.56
C HIS A 61 2.56 -11.83 -8.63
N VAL A 62 2.66 -11.44 -7.35
CA VAL A 62 1.47 -11.41 -6.47
C VAL A 62 0.50 -10.35 -7.02
N PRO A 63 -0.76 -10.71 -7.35
CA PRO A 63 -1.78 -9.74 -7.72
C PRO A 63 -2.08 -8.83 -6.54
N LEU A 64 -2.21 -7.52 -6.80
CA LEU A 64 -2.50 -6.50 -5.78
C LEU A 64 -3.43 -5.46 -6.40
N VAL A 65 -4.50 -5.10 -5.69
CA VAL A 65 -5.44 -4.04 -6.10
C VAL A 65 -4.68 -2.71 -6.22
N ASN A 66 -4.82 -2.04 -7.36
CA ASN A 66 -4.40 -0.66 -7.50
C ASN A 66 -5.57 0.27 -7.15
N ARG A 67 -5.40 1.16 -6.16
CA ARG A 67 -6.45 2.09 -5.70
C ARG A 67 -6.25 3.54 -6.15
N THR A 68 -5.26 3.81 -7.01
CA THR A 68 -5.09 5.15 -7.61
C THR A 68 -6.05 5.31 -8.81
N PRO A 69 -6.87 6.37 -8.89
CA PRO A 69 -7.73 6.60 -10.05
C PRO A 69 -6.91 6.95 -11.30
N ASP A 70 -7.42 6.59 -12.47
CA ASP A 70 -6.75 6.77 -13.77
C ASP A 70 -7.00 8.14 -14.43
N GLU A 71 -8.13 8.79 -14.13
CA GLU A 71 -8.47 10.12 -14.65
C GLU A 71 -7.61 11.22 -14.01
N ASN A 72 -7.77 11.42 -12.70
CA ASN A 72 -7.11 12.47 -11.93
C ASN A 72 -6.15 11.91 -10.87
N PRO A 73 -5.08 11.18 -11.26
CA PRO A 73 -4.12 10.63 -10.31
C PRO A 73 -3.45 11.75 -9.50
N PRO A 74 -3.19 11.53 -8.20
CA PRO A 74 -2.45 12.50 -7.38
C PRO A 74 -1.01 12.67 -7.85
N PRO A 75 -0.35 13.79 -7.52
CA PRO A 75 1.04 14.01 -7.90
C PRO A 75 1.98 13.04 -7.18
N VAL A 76 2.74 12.31 -8.01
CA VAL A 76 3.69 11.27 -7.63
C VAL A 76 4.80 11.88 -6.80
N VAL A 77 5.08 11.30 -5.62
CA VAL A 77 6.10 11.87 -4.73
C VAL A 77 7.50 11.43 -5.14
N VAL A 78 8.34 12.41 -5.49
CA VAL A 78 9.73 12.25 -5.90
C VAL A 78 10.66 12.83 -4.83
N ALA A 79 11.17 11.97 -3.97
CA ALA A 79 12.08 12.36 -2.90
C ALA A 79 13.54 12.45 -3.38
N ILE A 80 14.19 13.58 -3.15
CA ILE A 80 15.63 13.78 -3.31
C ILE A 80 16.29 13.49 -1.97
N VAL A 81 17.08 12.41 -1.90
CA VAL A 81 17.66 11.91 -0.66
C VAL A 81 19.15 11.65 -0.84
N GLY A 82 19.95 12.03 0.13
CA GLY A 82 21.40 11.91 0.10
C GLY A 82 22.04 12.63 1.29
N PRO A 83 23.34 12.43 1.50
CA PRO A 83 24.08 12.96 2.65
C PRO A 83 24.20 14.49 2.62
N PRO A 84 24.65 15.13 3.72
CA PRO A 84 25.03 16.54 3.73
C PRO A 84 26.00 16.88 2.59
N GLY A 85 25.84 18.07 1.98
CA GLY A 85 26.75 18.60 0.97
C GLY A 85 26.64 17.99 -0.45
N VAL A 86 25.88 16.91 -0.67
CA VAL A 86 25.85 16.20 -1.97
C VAL A 86 25.18 16.96 -3.14
N GLY A 87 24.62 18.15 -2.91
CA GLY A 87 23.99 18.98 -3.95
C GLY A 87 22.49 18.72 -4.20
N LYS A 88 21.76 18.29 -3.17
CA LYS A 88 20.30 18.00 -3.22
C LYS A 88 19.49 19.19 -3.73
N THR A 89 19.67 20.36 -3.12
CA THR A 89 18.99 21.61 -3.49
C THR A 89 19.37 22.06 -4.90
N THR A 90 20.62 21.86 -5.30
CA THR A 90 21.12 22.11 -6.67
C THR A 90 20.42 21.23 -7.70
N LEU A 91 20.18 19.95 -7.37
CA LEU A 91 19.40 19.02 -8.20
C LEU A 91 17.94 19.46 -8.30
N LEU A 92 17.33 19.87 -7.17
CA LEU A 92 15.96 20.36 -7.11
C LEU A 92 15.76 21.60 -8.00
N LYS A 93 16.60 22.63 -7.84
CA LYS A 93 16.63 23.83 -8.72
C LYS A 93 16.77 23.47 -10.19
N SER A 94 17.66 22.53 -10.51
CA SER A 94 17.92 22.09 -11.90
C SER A 94 16.73 21.33 -12.50
N LEU A 95 16.07 20.47 -11.73
CA LEU A 95 14.90 19.71 -12.17
C LEU A 95 13.68 20.61 -12.36
N VAL A 96 13.37 21.48 -11.39
CA VAL A 96 12.24 22.41 -11.50
C VAL A 96 12.41 23.30 -12.74
N ARG A 97 13.56 23.97 -12.89
CA ARG A 97 13.84 24.80 -14.08
C ARG A 97 13.71 24.02 -15.40
N ARG A 98 14.03 22.72 -15.42
CA ARG A 98 13.88 21.88 -16.63
C ARG A 98 12.41 21.60 -16.99
N TYR A 99 11.52 21.53 -16.01
CA TYR A 99 10.07 21.36 -16.24
C TYR A 99 9.37 22.69 -16.49
N THR A 100 9.61 23.70 -15.64
CA THR A 100 8.80 24.94 -15.57
C THR A 100 9.42 26.15 -16.26
N LYS A 101 10.69 26.06 -16.72
CA LYS A 101 11.56 27.16 -17.19
C LYS A 101 11.93 28.22 -16.14
N GLN A 102 11.18 28.33 -15.04
CA GLN A 102 11.40 29.29 -13.95
C GLN A 102 12.62 28.92 -13.08
N THR A 103 13.15 29.89 -12.35
CA THR A 103 14.24 29.73 -11.38
C THR A 103 13.74 30.01 -9.97
N LEU A 104 13.93 29.07 -9.05
CA LEU A 104 13.68 29.27 -7.62
C LEU A 104 14.99 29.62 -6.91
N SER A 105 15.04 30.72 -6.17
CA SER A 105 16.23 31.06 -5.35
C SER A 105 16.32 30.16 -4.12
N GLU A 106 15.20 29.96 -3.41
CA GLU A 106 15.12 29.05 -2.26
C GLU A 106 13.94 28.07 -2.42
N PRO A 107 14.18 26.86 -2.94
CA PRO A 107 13.17 25.81 -2.95
C PRO A 107 13.05 25.19 -1.55
N LYS A 108 11.91 25.43 -0.90
CA LYS A 108 11.53 24.94 0.43
C LYS A 108 10.15 24.29 0.39
N GLY A 109 9.91 23.30 1.26
CA GLY A 109 8.70 22.49 1.25
C GLY A 109 8.56 21.60 0.00
N PRO A 110 7.37 21.04 -0.24
CA PRO A 110 7.07 20.26 -1.43
C PRO A 110 6.80 21.16 -2.65
N ILE A 111 7.29 20.75 -3.82
CA ILE A 111 7.15 21.49 -5.08
C ILE A 111 6.46 20.62 -6.12
N THR A 112 5.22 20.96 -6.48
CA THR A 112 4.42 20.22 -7.47
C THR A 112 4.52 20.86 -8.86
N VAL A 113 4.80 20.04 -9.88
CA VAL A 113 4.95 20.46 -11.29
C VAL A 113 4.28 19.48 -12.26
N VAL A 114 3.79 19.99 -13.39
CA VAL A 114 3.22 19.17 -14.48
C VAL A 114 4.35 18.61 -15.35
N SER A 115 4.53 17.29 -15.35
CA SER A 115 5.57 16.59 -16.12
C SER A 115 5.09 16.06 -17.47
N GLY A 116 3.78 15.92 -17.66
CA GLY A 116 3.15 15.36 -18.85
C GLY A 116 1.64 15.20 -18.64
N LYS A 117 0.91 14.81 -19.70
CA LYS A 117 -0.55 14.99 -19.71
C LYS A 117 -1.33 14.29 -18.61
N LYS A 118 -1.05 13.01 -18.35
CA LYS A 118 -1.66 12.25 -17.24
C LYS A 118 -0.76 12.22 -15.99
N ARG A 119 0.19 13.17 -15.85
CA ARG A 119 1.30 13.09 -14.87
C ARG A 119 1.83 14.42 -14.35
N ARG A 120 1.57 14.64 -13.07
CA ARG A 120 2.17 15.64 -12.18
C ARG A 120 3.11 14.97 -11.17
N LEU A 121 4.15 15.69 -10.72
CA LEU A 121 5.18 15.21 -9.79
C LEU A 121 5.29 16.19 -8.63
N THR A 122 5.33 15.71 -7.38
CA THR A 122 5.73 16.52 -6.22
C THR A 122 7.17 16.18 -5.85
N PHE A 123 8.08 17.13 -5.99
CA PHE A 123 9.45 17.00 -5.48
C PHE A 123 9.53 17.36 -4.00
N ILE A 124 10.33 16.61 -3.23
CA ILE A 124 10.63 16.89 -1.83
C ILE A 124 12.15 16.73 -1.62
N GLU A 125 12.82 17.70 -1.00
CA GLU A 125 14.17 17.48 -0.45
C GLU A 125 14.08 16.84 0.94
N CYS A 126 14.84 15.76 1.17
CA CYS A 126 14.94 15.15 2.50
C CYS A 126 16.11 15.74 3.29
N ASN A 127 15.81 16.32 4.46
CA ASN A 127 16.81 16.69 5.47
C ASN A 127 17.65 15.48 5.94
N ASN A 128 18.79 15.77 6.56
CA ASN A 128 19.77 14.75 7.00
C ASN A 128 19.36 14.00 8.28
N ASP A 129 18.18 14.28 8.84
CA ASP A 129 17.68 13.59 10.03
C ASP A 129 17.03 12.24 9.66
N VAL A 130 17.27 11.23 10.50
CA VAL A 130 16.66 9.90 10.43
C VAL A 130 15.14 9.99 10.50
N ASN A 131 14.59 10.95 11.24
CA ASN A 131 13.13 11.16 11.33
C ASN A 131 12.54 11.51 9.94
N SER A 132 13.09 12.53 9.27
CA SER A 132 12.68 12.90 7.90
C SER A 132 12.91 11.76 6.91
N MET A 133 14.04 11.05 7.02
CA MET A 133 14.35 9.86 6.21
C MET A 133 13.34 8.72 6.41
N ILE A 134 12.80 8.52 7.61
CA ILE A 134 11.73 7.55 7.88
C ILE A 134 10.45 7.95 7.17
N ASP A 135 9.99 9.19 7.33
CA ASP A 135 8.67 9.61 6.86
C ASP A 135 8.63 9.77 5.34
N VAL A 136 9.64 10.42 4.78
CA VAL A 136 9.85 10.49 3.32
C VAL A 136 10.00 9.08 2.74
N GLY A 137 10.65 8.15 3.46
CA GLY A 137 10.74 6.74 3.09
C GLY A 137 9.39 6.02 3.02
N LYS A 138 8.45 6.35 3.93
CA LYS A 138 7.07 5.82 3.91
C LYS A 138 6.27 6.37 2.72
N VAL A 139 6.46 7.64 2.36
CA VAL A 139 5.64 8.38 1.39
C VAL A 139 6.15 8.33 -0.06
N ALA A 140 7.46 8.31 -0.32
CA ALA A 140 8.01 8.53 -1.66
C ALA A 140 7.79 7.38 -2.66
N ASP A 141 7.19 7.65 -3.82
CA ASP A 141 6.97 6.69 -4.93
C ASP A 141 8.22 6.50 -5.78
N LEU A 142 8.97 7.59 -5.92
CA LEU A 142 10.28 7.65 -6.56
C LEU A 142 11.30 8.25 -5.60
N VAL A 143 12.45 7.59 -5.49
CA VAL A 143 13.62 8.10 -4.78
C VAL A 143 14.71 8.44 -5.79
N LEU A 144 15.19 9.66 -5.73
CA LEU A 144 16.44 10.11 -6.36
C LEU A 144 17.54 10.05 -5.29
N LEU A 145 18.24 8.91 -5.21
CA LEU A 145 19.30 8.70 -4.22
C LEU A 145 20.61 9.29 -4.73
N MET A 146 20.99 10.44 -4.18
CA MET A 146 22.26 11.11 -4.46
C MET A 146 23.41 10.48 -3.67
N ILE A 147 24.52 10.30 -4.38
CA ILE A 147 25.77 9.70 -3.90
C ILE A 147 26.91 10.63 -4.36
N ASP A 148 27.90 10.88 -3.50
CA ASP A 148 29.14 11.55 -3.90
C ASP A 148 30.02 10.55 -4.69
N GLY A 149 30.45 10.93 -5.90
CA GLY A 149 31.37 10.15 -6.71
C GLY A 149 32.81 10.11 -6.19
N SER A 150 33.20 11.11 -5.41
CA SER A 150 34.54 11.32 -4.86
C SER A 150 34.74 10.61 -3.51
N PHE A 151 33.84 10.81 -2.54
CA PHE A 151 33.83 10.09 -1.26
C PHE A 151 33.27 8.67 -1.37
N GLY A 152 32.17 8.50 -2.13
CA GLY A 152 31.48 7.22 -2.32
C GLY A 152 30.20 7.06 -1.50
N PHE A 153 29.98 5.87 -0.93
CA PHE A 153 28.77 5.58 -0.15
C PHE A 153 28.93 5.93 1.33
N GLU A 154 28.10 6.84 1.81
CA GLU A 154 27.98 7.19 3.23
C GLU A 154 26.98 6.31 3.98
N MET A 155 27.12 6.29 5.31
CA MET A 155 26.27 5.51 6.22
C MET A 155 24.79 5.90 6.07
N GLU A 156 24.47 7.17 5.86
CA GLU A 156 23.09 7.66 5.71
C GLU A 156 22.41 7.08 4.46
N THR A 157 23.14 7.00 3.33
CA THR A 157 22.61 6.38 2.10
C THR A 157 22.28 4.90 2.30
N PHE A 158 23.10 4.20 3.10
CA PHE A 158 22.85 2.82 3.49
C PHE A 158 21.69 2.70 4.49
N GLU A 159 21.56 3.63 5.44
CA GLU A 159 20.45 3.64 6.40
C GLU A 159 19.12 3.84 5.69
N PHE A 160 18.99 4.87 4.85
CA PHE A 160 17.80 5.12 4.06
C PHE A 160 17.41 3.91 3.19
N LEU A 161 18.38 3.27 2.51
CA LEU A 161 18.11 2.06 1.73
C LEU A 161 17.57 0.89 2.58
N ASN A 162 18.00 0.72 3.83
CA ASN A 162 17.44 -0.33 4.72
C ASN A 162 16.07 0.09 5.33
N ILE A 163 15.81 1.39 5.50
CA ILE A 163 14.47 1.93 5.87
C ILE A 163 13.45 1.61 4.77
N LEU A 164 13.79 1.88 3.50
CA LEU A 164 12.95 1.53 2.35
C LEU A 164 12.68 0.02 2.27
N GLN A 165 13.68 -0.82 2.56
CA GLN A 165 13.52 -2.28 2.56
C GLN A 165 12.58 -2.79 3.67
N ALA A 166 12.41 -2.04 4.76
CA ALA A 166 11.53 -2.42 5.87
C ALA A 166 10.09 -1.90 5.70
N HIS A 167 9.90 -0.66 5.23
CA HIS A 167 8.58 -0.04 5.08
C HIS A 167 7.91 -0.33 3.73
N GLY A 168 8.66 -0.78 2.71
CA GLY A 168 8.16 -1.13 1.39
C GLY A 168 8.96 -0.44 0.30
N PHE A 169 9.67 -1.20 -0.53
CA PHE A 169 10.72 -0.65 -1.39
C PHE A 169 10.14 0.05 -2.65
N PRO A 170 10.29 1.38 -2.80
CA PRO A 170 9.78 2.14 -3.94
C PRO A 170 10.72 2.02 -5.15
N LYS A 171 10.48 2.78 -6.23
CA LYS A 171 11.46 2.90 -7.30
C LYS A 171 12.62 3.79 -6.85
N VAL A 172 13.86 3.31 -7.00
CA VAL A 172 15.07 4.07 -6.66
C VAL A 172 15.92 4.29 -7.92
N ILE A 173 16.18 5.55 -8.23
CA ILE A 173 17.20 5.98 -9.21
C ILE A 173 18.43 6.40 -8.42
N GLY A 174 19.61 5.90 -8.81
CA GLY A 174 20.87 6.41 -8.28
C GLY A 174 21.32 7.63 -9.08
N ILE A 175 21.83 8.65 -8.40
CA ILE A 175 22.46 9.82 -8.99
C ILE A 175 23.84 9.97 -8.36
N LEU A 176 24.89 9.99 -9.20
CA LEU A 176 26.27 10.09 -8.76
C LEU A 176 26.83 11.46 -9.18
N SER A 177 27.11 12.28 -8.17
CA SER A 177 27.54 13.69 -8.25
C SER A 177 29.08 13.85 -8.13
N HIS A 178 29.58 15.09 -8.14
CA HIS A 178 30.97 15.44 -7.77
C HIS A 178 32.03 14.63 -8.53
N LEU A 179 31.83 14.50 -9.85
CA LEU A 179 32.71 13.76 -10.74
C LEU A 179 33.86 14.61 -11.30
N ASP A 180 33.63 15.91 -11.40
CA ASP A 180 34.60 16.99 -11.62
C ASP A 180 35.81 16.93 -10.66
N LEU A 181 35.59 16.60 -9.38
CA LEU A 181 36.66 16.41 -8.39
C LEU A 181 37.67 15.31 -8.79
N ILE A 182 37.26 14.32 -9.61
CA ILE A 182 38.06 13.15 -9.97
C ILE A 182 38.91 13.42 -11.23
N LYS A 183 39.95 14.24 -11.07
CA LYS A 183 40.86 14.70 -12.15
C LYS A 183 41.43 13.61 -13.08
N LYS A 184 41.50 12.34 -12.66
CA LYS A 184 42.04 11.22 -13.48
C LYS A 184 40.91 10.37 -14.07
N ALA A 185 40.64 10.52 -15.37
CA ALA A 185 39.58 9.80 -16.10
C ALA A 185 39.60 8.26 -15.92
N ALA A 186 40.78 7.63 -15.83
CA ALA A 186 40.90 6.20 -15.55
C ALA A 186 40.36 5.81 -14.15
N THR A 187 40.63 6.65 -13.15
CA THR A 187 40.10 6.45 -11.78
C THR A 187 38.60 6.72 -11.74
N LEU A 188 38.10 7.76 -12.42
CA LEU A 188 36.67 8.05 -12.58
C LEU A 188 35.91 6.87 -13.23
N LYS A 189 36.49 6.20 -14.23
CA LYS A 189 35.92 5.00 -14.84
C LYS A 189 35.90 3.81 -13.87
N ALA A 190 36.89 3.71 -12.99
CA ALA A 190 36.97 2.68 -11.95
C ALA A 190 35.98 2.93 -10.78
N THR A 191 35.89 4.16 -10.26
CA THR A 191 34.94 4.53 -9.19
C THR A 191 33.50 4.38 -9.67
N LYS A 192 33.14 4.91 -10.86
CA LYS A 192 31.82 4.67 -11.47
C LYS A 192 31.50 3.17 -11.57
N LYS A 193 32.45 2.33 -11.97
CA LYS A 193 32.25 0.85 -12.04
C LYS A 193 32.08 0.21 -10.66
N ALA A 194 32.86 0.63 -9.67
CA ALA A 194 32.80 0.10 -8.30
C ALA A 194 31.49 0.51 -7.59
N LEU A 195 31.15 1.80 -7.63
CA LEU A 195 29.94 2.36 -7.03
C LEU A 195 28.69 1.76 -7.70
N LYS A 196 28.65 1.65 -9.04
CA LYS A 196 27.57 0.96 -9.76
C LYS A 196 27.43 -0.51 -9.36
N LYS A 197 28.54 -1.23 -9.18
CA LYS A 197 28.50 -2.62 -8.70
C LYS A 197 27.92 -2.71 -7.28
N ARG A 198 28.28 -1.79 -6.37
CA ARG A 198 27.73 -1.78 -5.00
C ARG A 198 26.26 -1.41 -4.97
N PHE A 199 25.85 -0.40 -5.74
CA PHE A 199 24.45 -0.01 -5.95
C PHE A 199 23.60 -1.21 -6.39
N TRP A 200 24.09 -2.00 -7.37
CA TRP A 200 23.45 -3.23 -7.84
C TRP A 200 23.36 -4.36 -6.80
N THR A 201 24.23 -4.39 -5.79
CA THR A 201 24.20 -5.42 -4.74
C THR A 201 23.29 -5.09 -3.56
N GLU A 202 22.93 -3.81 -3.34
CA GLU A 202 22.00 -3.43 -2.26
C GLU A 202 20.56 -3.20 -2.73
N ILE A 203 20.36 -2.94 -4.03
CA ILE A 203 19.04 -2.63 -4.62
C ILE A 203 18.59 -3.80 -5.50
N TYR A 204 18.98 -3.83 -6.77
CA TYR A 204 18.85 -4.98 -7.67
C TYR A 204 19.83 -4.87 -8.84
N GLN A 205 20.15 -6.02 -9.45
CA GLN A 205 21.08 -6.06 -10.59
C GLN A 205 20.47 -5.33 -11.80
N GLY A 206 21.22 -4.38 -12.37
CA GLY A 206 20.74 -3.56 -13.49
C GLY A 206 19.98 -2.29 -13.10
N ALA A 207 19.84 -1.97 -11.81
CA ALA A 207 19.31 -0.68 -11.35
C ALA A 207 20.05 0.50 -12.01
N LYS A 208 19.32 1.59 -12.29
CA LYS A 208 19.83 2.72 -13.07
C LYS A 208 20.58 3.71 -12.18
N LEU A 209 21.77 4.10 -12.66
CA LEU A 209 22.65 5.07 -12.03
C LEU A 209 22.98 6.13 -13.08
N PHE A 210 22.56 7.37 -12.81
CA PHE A 210 22.93 8.55 -13.59
C PHE A 210 24.22 9.14 -13.04
N TYR A 211 24.89 9.92 -13.89
CA TYR A 211 26.12 10.63 -13.57
C TYR A 211 25.86 12.10 -13.83
N LEU A 212 26.09 12.96 -12.84
CA LEU A 212 26.06 14.42 -12.99
C LEU A 212 27.49 14.91 -12.90
N SER A 213 27.97 15.60 -13.96
CA SER A 213 29.40 15.83 -14.14
C SER A 213 29.98 16.86 -13.17
N GLY A 214 29.41 18.06 -13.14
CA GLY A 214 29.81 19.16 -12.26
C GLY A 214 28.80 20.30 -12.31
N VAL A 215 28.97 21.34 -11.48
CA VAL A 215 28.01 22.46 -11.36
C VAL A 215 28.44 23.64 -12.23
N ILE A 216 27.48 24.24 -12.95
CA ILE A 216 27.66 25.43 -13.81
C ILE A 216 26.51 26.40 -13.51
N ASN A 217 26.84 27.63 -13.07
CA ASN A 217 25.88 28.67 -12.67
C ASN A 217 24.79 28.10 -11.73
N ASP A 218 25.27 27.51 -10.62
CA ASP A 218 24.52 26.85 -9.54
C ASP A 218 23.47 25.81 -9.97
N ARG A 219 23.70 25.18 -11.13
CA ARG A 219 22.86 24.14 -11.70
C ARG A 219 23.70 23.02 -12.32
N TYR A 220 23.08 21.86 -12.53
CA TYR A 220 23.68 20.77 -13.28
C TYR A 220 23.46 20.93 -14.80
N PRO A 221 24.25 20.24 -15.65
CA PRO A 221 24.16 20.40 -17.10
C PRO A 221 22.79 19.98 -17.65
N ASP A 222 22.15 20.86 -18.42
CA ASP A 222 20.77 20.68 -18.91
C ASP A 222 20.58 19.40 -19.75
N THR A 223 21.64 18.89 -20.38
CA THR A 223 21.63 17.64 -21.15
C THR A 223 21.58 16.39 -20.25
N GLU A 224 22.26 16.41 -19.10
CA GLU A 224 22.23 15.32 -18.11
C GLU A 224 20.86 15.31 -17.40
N ILE A 225 20.36 16.50 -17.04
CA ILE A 225 19.05 16.70 -16.41
C ILE A 225 17.89 16.40 -17.37
N LEU A 226 18.02 16.66 -18.67
CA LEU A 226 17.06 16.21 -19.70
C LEU A 226 16.99 14.67 -19.78
N ASN A 227 18.13 13.98 -19.72
CA ASN A 227 18.15 12.51 -19.72
C ASN A 227 17.54 11.92 -18.44
N LEU A 228 17.74 12.55 -17.29
CA LEU A 228 17.12 12.18 -16.02
C LEU A 228 15.60 12.40 -16.04
N SER A 229 15.14 13.61 -16.37
CA SER A 229 13.70 13.96 -16.44
C SER A 229 12.92 13.11 -17.45
N ARG A 230 13.51 12.80 -18.62
CA ARG A 230 12.94 11.82 -19.56
C ARG A 230 12.71 10.45 -18.92
N PHE A 231 13.61 10.00 -18.05
CA PHE A 231 13.49 8.69 -17.39
C PHE A 231 12.48 8.71 -16.24
N ILE A 232 12.44 9.79 -15.45
CA ILE A 232 11.42 10.03 -14.42
C ILE A 232 10.01 9.97 -15.02
N SER A 233 9.78 10.75 -16.09
CA SER A 233 8.46 10.90 -16.75
C SER A 233 7.84 9.56 -17.17
N VAL A 234 8.67 8.60 -17.61
CA VAL A 234 8.26 7.30 -18.18
C VAL A 234 8.16 6.18 -17.12
N MET A 235 8.57 6.40 -15.86
CA MET A 235 8.56 5.35 -14.83
C MET A 235 7.17 4.82 -14.49
N LYS A 236 6.96 3.50 -14.60
CA LYS A 236 5.81 2.82 -13.99
C LYS A 236 6.13 2.44 -12.54
N PHE A 237 5.23 2.81 -11.63
CA PHE A 237 5.32 2.50 -10.19
C PHE A 237 4.69 1.14 -9.89
N ARG A 238 4.82 0.66 -8.65
CA ARG A 238 4.19 -0.57 -8.17
C ARG A 238 3.30 -0.21 -6.98
N PRO A 239 2.05 -0.70 -6.88
CA PRO A 239 1.26 -0.55 -5.66
C PRO A 239 1.99 -1.15 -4.46
N LEU A 240 2.02 -0.40 -3.35
CA LEU A 240 2.59 -0.82 -2.07
C LEU A 240 1.46 -0.98 -1.06
N ILE A 241 1.41 -2.12 -0.37
CA ILE A 241 0.29 -2.49 0.52
C ILE A 241 -0.03 -1.38 1.52
N PHE A 242 0.99 -0.80 2.18
CA PHE A 242 0.80 0.27 3.17
C PHE A 242 0.15 1.54 2.58
N ARG A 243 0.48 1.92 1.34
CA ARG A 243 -0.11 3.09 0.66
C ARG A 243 -1.49 2.80 0.10
N ASN A 244 -1.74 1.58 -0.37
CA ASN A 244 -3.04 1.16 -0.87
C ASN A 244 -4.03 0.74 0.25
N SER A 245 -3.67 0.93 1.52
CA SER A 245 -4.52 0.63 2.69
C SER A 245 -4.78 1.82 3.63
N HIS A 246 -4.01 2.91 3.52
CA HIS A 246 -4.18 4.10 4.35
C HIS A 246 -4.33 5.35 3.47
N PRO A 247 -5.23 6.29 3.81
CA PRO A 247 -5.22 7.62 3.20
C PRO A 247 -4.07 8.43 3.82
N TYR A 248 -3.41 9.25 3.01
CA TYR A 248 -2.43 10.21 3.50
C TYR A 248 -2.40 11.48 2.67
N VAL A 249 -2.09 12.60 3.32
CA VAL A 249 -1.83 13.88 2.68
C VAL A 249 -0.40 14.31 2.99
N LEU A 250 0.32 14.78 1.98
CA LEU A 250 1.52 15.59 2.18
C LEU A 250 1.03 17.04 2.19
N ALA A 251 1.31 17.77 3.27
CA ALA A 251 0.88 19.16 3.39
C ALA A 251 1.81 20.07 2.56
N ASP A 252 1.21 20.78 1.60
CA ASP A 252 1.88 21.74 0.74
C ASP A 252 1.89 23.16 1.36
N ARG A 253 0.88 23.52 2.18
CA ARG A 253 0.77 24.80 2.92
C ARG A 253 0.23 24.55 4.34
N LEU A 254 0.65 25.37 5.30
CA LEU A 254 0.23 25.37 6.71
C LEU A 254 -0.18 26.79 7.11
N GLU A 255 -1.30 26.94 7.81
CA GLU A 255 -1.80 28.22 8.34
C GLU A 255 -2.31 28.05 9.78
N ASP A 256 -2.11 29.05 10.64
CA ASP A 256 -2.72 29.13 11.97
C ASP A 256 -3.95 30.05 11.91
N LEU A 257 -5.13 29.52 12.23
CA LEU A 257 -6.38 30.29 12.30
C LEU A 257 -6.74 30.74 13.72
N THR A 258 -5.88 30.46 14.71
CA THR A 258 -6.21 30.71 16.11
C THR A 258 -6.44 32.20 16.35
N PRO A 259 -7.61 32.61 16.90
CA PRO A 259 -7.92 34.02 17.14
C PRO A 259 -6.81 34.75 17.91
N ARG A 260 -6.30 35.84 17.33
CA ARG A 260 -5.15 36.60 17.86
C ARG A 260 -5.32 37.05 19.31
N GLU A 261 -6.56 37.24 19.77
CA GLU A 261 -6.90 37.54 21.17
C GLU A 261 -6.66 36.37 22.14
N LEU A 262 -6.96 35.13 21.73
CA LEU A 262 -6.67 33.92 22.52
C LEU A 262 -5.17 33.70 22.63
N VAL A 263 -4.42 33.97 21.56
CA VAL A 263 -2.95 33.95 21.56
C VAL A 263 -2.39 35.01 22.51
N ARG A 264 -2.94 36.23 22.51
CA ARG A 264 -2.53 37.33 23.39
C ARG A 264 -2.82 37.04 24.87
N THR A 265 -4.01 36.55 25.20
CA THR A 265 -4.43 36.26 26.58
C THR A 265 -3.70 35.04 27.18
N SER A 266 -3.50 33.97 26.40
CA SER A 266 -2.73 32.78 26.80
C SER A 266 -1.21 32.99 26.85
N LYS A 267 -0.71 34.15 26.40
CA LYS A 267 0.72 34.44 26.22
C LYS A 267 1.40 33.42 25.30
N GLY A 268 0.74 33.07 24.19
CA GLY A 268 1.18 32.12 23.17
C GLY A 268 0.84 30.65 23.47
N LYS A 269 0.59 30.28 24.72
CA LYS A 269 0.52 28.89 25.20
C LYS A 269 -0.82 28.18 25.01
N CYS A 270 -1.74 28.74 24.23
CA CYS A 270 -2.94 28.02 23.82
C CYS A 270 -2.61 27.02 22.69
N ASP A 271 -3.23 25.84 22.75
CA ASP A 271 -3.32 24.95 21.60
C ASP A 271 -3.98 25.69 20.41
N ARG A 272 -3.60 25.29 19.20
CA ARG A 272 -3.89 26.02 17.96
C ARG A 272 -4.87 25.28 17.07
N THR A 273 -5.63 26.05 16.31
CA THR A 273 -6.46 25.59 15.20
C THR A 273 -5.68 25.77 13.90
N VAL A 274 -5.03 24.71 13.42
CA VAL A 274 -4.11 24.75 12.28
C VAL A 274 -4.78 24.12 11.06
N THR A 275 -4.66 24.77 9.91
CA THR A 275 -5.16 24.22 8.64
C THR A 275 -4.01 23.81 7.74
N LEU A 276 -4.19 22.66 7.09
CA LEU A 276 -3.18 22.01 6.25
C LEU A 276 -3.80 21.73 4.88
N TYR A 277 -3.13 22.22 3.83
CA TYR A 277 -3.58 22.08 2.44
C TYR A 277 -2.72 21.06 1.72
N GLY A 278 -3.31 20.16 0.95
CA GLY A 278 -2.53 19.17 0.18
C GLY A 278 -3.38 18.18 -0.61
N TYR A 279 -2.73 17.41 -1.48
CA TYR A 279 -3.39 16.35 -2.25
C TYR A 279 -3.58 15.07 -1.42
N VAL A 280 -4.79 14.51 -1.44
CA VAL A 280 -5.09 13.17 -0.93
C VAL A 280 -4.37 12.11 -1.77
N ARG A 281 -3.74 11.15 -1.10
CA ARG A 281 -2.95 10.05 -1.69
C ARG A 281 -3.25 8.74 -0.94
N GLY A 282 -2.99 7.61 -1.58
CA GLY A 282 -3.26 6.29 -1.02
C GLY A 282 -4.70 5.83 -1.28
N THR A 283 -5.50 5.70 -0.23
CA THR A 283 -6.95 5.46 -0.32
C THR A 283 -7.76 6.76 -0.17
N ASN A 284 -9.09 6.66 -0.28
CA ASN A 284 -10.00 7.76 0.02
C ASN A 284 -9.92 8.15 1.52
N LEU A 285 -10.07 9.44 1.80
CA LEU A 285 -10.06 10.02 3.15
C LEU A 285 -11.50 10.27 3.61
N ARG A 286 -11.89 9.76 4.78
CA ARG A 286 -13.23 9.96 5.35
C ARG A 286 -13.23 11.01 6.47
N LEU A 287 -14.30 11.78 6.56
CA LEU A 287 -14.58 12.64 7.73
C LEU A 287 -14.61 11.80 9.02
N GLY A 288 -14.22 12.39 10.15
CA GLY A 288 -14.12 11.69 11.43
C GLY A 288 -12.94 10.71 11.58
N THR A 289 -12.13 10.48 10.54
CA THR A 289 -10.93 9.61 10.65
C THR A 289 -9.84 10.27 11.50
N LYS A 290 -9.34 9.59 12.54
CA LYS A 290 -8.20 10.08 13.32
C LYS A 290 -6.92 10.14 12.49
N VAL A 291 -6.09 11.15 12.75
CA VAL A 291 -4.84 11.43 12.03
C VAL A 291 -3.64 11.17 12.93
N HIS A 292 -2.55 10.65 12.36
CA HIS A 292 -1.22 10.83 12.94
C HIS A 292 -0.40 11.81 12.09
N VAL A 293 0.15 12.85 12.73
CA VAL A 293 1.17 13.73 12.13
C VAL A 293 2.55 13.30 12.68
N PRO A 294 3.43 12.66 11.88
CA PRO A 294 4.69 12.10 12.35
C PRO A 294 5.63 13.16 12.95
N GLY A 295 5.73 13.17 14.28
CA GLY A 295 6.54 14.16 15.01
C GLY A 295 5.75 15.17 15.82
N VAL A 296 4.42 15.12 15.76
CA VAL A 296 3.50 15.90 16.59
C VAL A 296 2.74 14.96 17.52
N GLY A 297 1.86 14.12 16.96
CA GLY A 297 0.99 13.25 17.74
C GLY A 297 -0.15 12.66 16.91
N ASP A 298 -1.09 12.04 17.61
CA ASP A 298 -2.40 11.71 17.08
C ASP A 298 -3.30 12.94 17.25
N LEU A 299 -4.08 13.31 16.23
CA LEU A 299 -4.93 14.50 16.16
C LEU A 299 -6.26 14.15 15.48
N ASP A 300 -7.30 14.91 15.78
CA ASP A 300 -8.65 14.72 15.22
C ASP A 300 -8.95 15.76 14.13
N MET A 301 -9.51 15.30 13.00
CA MET A 301 -9.97 16.18 11.92
C MET A 301 -11.33 16.79 12.29
N THR A 302 -11.49 18.10 12.11
CA THR A 302 -12.78 18.77 12.36
C THR A 302 -13.55 19.05 11.08
N THR A 303 -12.92 19.70 10.10
CA THR A 303 -13.50 19.87 8.77
C THR A 303 -12.49 19.46 7.70
N VAL A 304 -13.00 18.99 6.56
CA VAL A 304 -12.21 18.75 5.36
C VAL A 304 -13.00 19.30 4.18
N GLN A 305 -12.40 20.25 3.46
CA GLN A 305 -13.02 20.91 2.30
C GLN A 305 -12.22 20.53 1.04
N GLN A 306 -12.90 20.09 -0.01
CA GLN A 306 -12.28 19.93 -1.32
C GLN A 306 -12.14 21.31 -1.99
N LEU A 307 -10.96 21.57 -2.54
CA LEU A 307 -10.65 22.81 -3.25
C LEU A 307 -10.37 22.54 -4.74
N GLY A 308 -10.42 23.61 -5.54
CA GLY A 308 -9.93 23.60 -6.91
C GLY A 308 -8.46 23.18 -6.99
N ASP A 309 -8.12 22.45 -8.04
CA ASP A 309 -6.78 21.90 -8.26
C ASP A 309 -5.78 23.00 -8.63
N PRO A 310 -4.69 23.23 -7.85
CA PRO A 310 -3.70 24.27 -8.16
C PRO A 310 -2.69 23.85 -9.25
N CYS A 311 -2.69 22.58 -9.68
CA CYS A 311 -1.91 22.09 -10.82
C CYS A 311 -2.74 21.08 -11.64
N PRO A 312 -3.79 21.56 -12.33
CA PRO A 312 -4.69 20.71 -13.09
C PRO A 312 -3.97 20.04 -14.26
N LEU A 313 -4.41 18.83 -14.59
CA LEU A 313 -3.93 18.11 -15.76
C LEU A 313 -4.57 18.68 -17.05
N PRO A 314 -3.88 18.63 -18.21
CA PRO A 314 -4.49 18.97 -19.49
C PRO A 314 -5.57 17.97 -19.89
N ASP A 315 -6.80 18.47 -20.05
CA ASP A 315 -7.97 17.72 -20.53
C ASP A 315 -7.72 17.11 -21.92
N GLU A 316 -8.34 15.95 -22.20
CA GLU A 316 -8.06 15.20 -23.43
C GLU A 316 -8.54 15.93 -24.69
N GLU A 317 -9.63 16.70 -24.59
CA GLU A 317 -10.10 17.60 -25.64
C GLU A 317 -9.10 18.72 -25.95
N SER A 318 -8.51 19.31 -24.91
CA SER A 318 -7.71 20.53 -24.99
C SER A 318 -6.42 20.40 -25.83
N GLU A 319 -5.88 19.18 -25.95
CA GLU A 319 -4.64 18.93 -26.68
C GLU A 319 -4.64 17.56 -27.38
N LYS A 320 -5.11 17.44 -28.63
CA LYS A 320 -4.91 16.21 -29.44
C LYS A 320 -3.44 15.94 -29.83
N ARG A 321 -2.54 16.92 -29.69
CA ARG A 321 -1.11 16.85 -30.10
C ARG A 321 -0.22 16.12 -29.07
N ARG A 322 0.80 15.36 -29.51
CA ARG A 322 1.71 14.59 -28.61
C ARG A 322 2.64 15.44 -27.72
N LYS A 323 2.82 16.74 -28.00
CA LYS A 323 3.66 17.66 -27.20
C LYS A 323 2.78 18.44 -26.20
N LEU A 324 3.20 18.54 -24.94
CA LEU A 324 2.59 19.42 -23.94
C LEU A 324 2.78 20.89 -24.33
N SER A 325 1.73 21.70 -24.20
CA SER A 325 1.74 23.15 -24.44
C SER A 325 2.73 23.93 -23.55
N GLU A 326 3.02 25.19 -23.85
CA GLU A 326 3.96 26.03 -23.07
C GLU A 326 3.28 26.59 -21.81
N LYS A 327 2.05 27.12 -21.93
CA LYS A 327 1.25 27.65 -20.81
C LYS A 327 1.14 26.65 -19.65
N LYS A 328 0.89 25.36 -19.95
CA LYS A 328 0.78 24.30 -18.94
C LYS A 328 2.11 23.76 -18.40
N LYS A 329 3.26 24.18 -18.96
CA LYS A 329 4.59 23.94 -18.32
C LYS A 329 4.92 25.00 -17.29
N LEU A 330 4.46 26.25 -17.48
CA LEU A 330 4.71 27.35 -16.56
C LEU A 330 3.97 27.18 -15.21
N LEU A 331 3.05 26.21 -15.11
CA LEU A 331 2.36 25.85 -13.88
C LEU A 331 3.33 25.17 -12.89
N ILE A 332 3.48 25.80 -11.72
CA ILE A 332 4.17 25.32 -10.54
C ILE A 332 3.30 25.62 -9.32
N HIS A 333 3.18 24.66 -8.41
CA HIS A 333 2.59 24.88 -7.08
C HIS A 333 3.65 24.61 -6.01
N ALA A 334 4.09 25.67 -5.34
CA ALA A 334 5.16 25.62 -4.35
C ALA A 334 4.99 26.75 -3.30
N PRO A 335 3.90 26.77 -2.52
CA PRO A 335 3.51 27.91 -1.69
C PRO A 335 4.46 28.19 -0.50
N MET A 336 5.40 27.27 -0.21
CA MET A 336 6.48 27.46 0.77
C MET A 336 7.82 27.89 0.14
N SER A 337 7.91 28.02 -1.19
CA SER A 337 9.12 28.40 -1.93
C SER A 337 9.03 29.81 -2.51
N ASP A 338 10.19 30.36 -2.86
CA ASP A 338 10.30 31.50 -3.79
C ASP A 338 9.73 31.12 -5.18
N VAL A 339 8.56 31.66 -5.54
CA VAL A 339 8.00 31.55 -6.89
C VAL A 339 7.93 32.93 -7.52
N GLY A 340 8.76 33.16 -8.55
CA GLY A 340 8.78 34.41 -9.30
C GLY A 340 9.35 35.62 -8.56
N GLY A 341 10.08 35.41 -7.45
CA GLY A 341 10.59 36.46 -6.58
C GLY A 341 9.74 36.68 -5.32
N VAL A 342 8.61 35.97 -5.16
CA VAL A 342 7.70 36.13 -4.01
C VAL A 342 7.83 34.93 -3.08
N ILE A 343 8.09 35.20 -1.80
CA ILE A 343 8.17 34.21 -0.70
C ILE A 343 7.09 34.56 0.34
N TYR A 344 6.28 33.56 0.72
CA TYR A 344 5.32 33.66 1.81
C TYR A 344 5.91 33.04 3.08
N ASP A 345 5.96 33.80 4.18
CA ASP A 345 6.38 33.32 5.50
C ASP A 345 5.35 33.74 6.55
N LYS A 346 4.44 32.80 6.86
CA LYS A 346 3.25 33.01 7.71
C LYS A 346 2.43 34.20 7.19
N ASP A 347 2.37 35.30 7.95
CA ASP A 347 1.61 36.51 7.63
C ASP A 347 2.42 37.52 6.77
N ALA A 348 3.72 37.27 6.54
CA ALA A 348 4.62 38.16 5.82
C ALA A 348 4.86 37.70 4.37
N VAL A 349 4.93 38.67 3.45
CA VAL A 349 5.26 38.45 2.03
C VAL A 349 6.56 39.19 1.70
N TRP A 350 7.60 38.43 1.35
CA TRP A 350 8.90 38.97 0.96
C TRP A 350 9.02 38.97 -0.57
N ILE A 351 9.31 40.11 -1.18
CA ILE A 351 9.39 40.27 -2.63
C ILE A 351 10.81 40.69 -3.04
N ASN A 352 11.53 39.77 -3.68
CA ASN A 352 12.86 39.99 -4.24
C ASN A 352 12.76 40.61 -5.64
N VAL A 353 12.52 41.93 -5.70
CA VAL A 353 12.58 42.68 -6.96
C VAL A 353 14.05 42.79 -7.43
N PRO A 354 14.39 42.48 -8.70
CA PRO A 354 15.75 42.62 -9.22
C PRO A 354 16.10 44.10 -9.50
N GLY A 355 16.35 44.87 -8.43
CA GLY A 355 16.74 46.28 -8.46
C GLY A 355 16.96 46.84 -7.05
N SER A 356 17.67 47.96 -6.91
CA SER A 356 18.01 48.54 -5.60
C SER A 356 16.98 49.58 -5.12
N PHE A 357 15.71 49.19 -5.01
CA PHE A 357 14.61 50.04 -4.52
C PHE A 357 14.62 50.25 -2.98
N SER A 358 15.74 49.93 -2.32
CA SER A 358 15.92 50.01 -0.87
C SER A 358 16.23 51.43 -0.41
N ARG A 359 15.35 51.99 0.43
CA ARG A 359 15.49 53.28 1.09
C ARG A 359 16.87 53.42 1.79
N GLY A 360 17.56 54.53 1.53
CA GLY A 360 18.85 54.88 2.15
C GLY A 360 20.12 54.62 1.35
N ASN A 361 20.05 54.04 0.14
CA ASN A 361 21.24 53.88 -0.73
C ASN A 361 21.49 55.13 -1.59
N ASN A 362 22.21 56.11 -1.04
CA ASN A 362 22.47 57.40 -1.68
C ASN A 362 23.53 57.37 -2.81
N GLU A 363 24.17 56.23 -3.08
CA GLU A 363 25.21 56.10 -4.12
C GLU A 363 24.65 55.80 -5.52
N VAL A 364 23.35 55.50 -5.64
CA VAL A 364 22.67 55.22 -6.91
C VAL A 364 21.91 56.46 -7.39
N PRO A 365 22.02 56.86 -8.69
CA PRO A 365 21.23 57.95 -9.24
C PRO A 365 19.72 57.61 -9.24
N GLN A 366 18.98 58.24 -8.34
CA GLN A 366 17.53 58.08 -8.21
C GLN A 366 16.78 58.86 -9.31
N GLY A 367 15.74 58.27 -9.86
CA GLY A 367 14.80 58.95 -10.76
C GLY A 367 13.83 59.88 -10.02
N GLU A 368 13.29 60.89 -10.70
CA GLU A 368 12.32 61.83 -10.11
C GLU A 368 11.05 61.11 -9.62
N GLY A 369 10.57 60.10 -10.37
CA GLY A 369 9.45 59.26 -9.95
C GLY A 369 9.74 58.39 -8.71
N GLU A 370 10.99 57.97 -8.50
CA GLU A 370 11.37 57.22 -7.29
C GLU A 370 11.35 58.12 -6.06
N ARG A 371 11.81 59.38 -6.20
CA ARG A 371 11.74 60.39 -5.14
C ARG A 371 10.30 60.73 -4.81
N MET A 372 9.47 61.03 -5.81
CA MET A 372 8.04 61.31 -5.61
C MET A 372 7.33 60.19 -4.85
N VAL A 373 7.63 58.91 -5.16
CA VAL A 373 7.05 57.77 -4.43
C VAL A 373 7.60 57.64 -3.00
N MET A 374 8.86 57.96 -2.74
CA MET A 374 9.41 57.98 -1.37
C MET A 374 8.81 59.12 -0.54
N ASP A 375 8.72 60.32 -1.12
CA ASP A 375 8.14 61.50 -0.46
C ASP A 375 6.66 61.26 -0.12
N LEU A 376 5.88 60.65 -1.04
CA LEU A 376 4.49 60.25 -0.81
C LEU A 376 4.31 59.18 0.28
N GLN A 377 5.31 58.32 0.51
CA GLN A 377 5.27 57.32 1.61
C GLN A 377 5.55 57.94 2.99
N ASP A 378 6.13 59.13 3.04
CA ASP A 378 6.52 59.81 4.29
C ASP A 378 5.53 60.90 4.75
N VAL A 379 4.46 61.19 3.98
CA VAL A 379 3.44 62.17 4.38
C VAL A 379 2.54 61.57 5.47
N PRO A 380 2.50 62.14 6.70
CA PRO A 380 1.71 61.59 7.80
C PRO A 380 0.24 62.03 7.79
N ASN A 381 -0.09 63.02 6.95
CA ASN A 381 -1.42 63.61 6.78
C ASN A 381 -2.06 63.06 5.49
N THR A 382 -3.38 62.86 5.46
CA THR A 382 -4.08 62.63 4.19
C THR A 382 -4.06 63.91 3.33
N LEU A 383 -4.28 63.78 2.02
CA LEU A 383 -4.34 64.94 1.13
C LEU A 383 -5.49 65.90 1.50
N GLU A 384 -6.60 65.34 2.02
CA GLU A 384 -7.74 66.05 2.61
C GLU A 384 -7.39 66.80 3.90
N ASP A 385 -6.61 66.18 4.80
CA ASP A 385 -6.09 66.80 6.01
C ASP A 385 -5.04 67.89 5.71
N ALA A 386 -4.32 67.79 4.58
CA ALA A 386 -3.48 68.87 4.06
C ALA A 386 -4.30 70.03 3.47
N VAL A 387 -5.39 69.75 2.74
CA VAL A 387 -6.30 70.76 2.16
C VAL A 387 -7.07 71.51 3.25
N SER A 388 -7.61 70.82 4.26
CA SER A 388 -8.31 71.46 5.39
C SER A 388 -7.40 72.36 6.24
N LYS A 389 -6.10 72.04 6.32
CA LYS A 389 -5.06 72.89 6.93
C LYS A 389 -4.57 74.02 6.03
N SER A 390 -4.92 74.01 4.74
CA SER A 390 -4.50 75.04 3.79
C SER A 390 -5.36 76.31 3.94
N GLN A 391 -4.70 77.44 4.15
CA GLN A 391 -5.36 78.73 4.39
C GLN A 391 -5.22 79.63 3.17
N ILE A 392 -6.30 79.71 2.37
CA ILE A 392 -6.34 80.51 1.16
C ILE A 392 -6.39 82.01 1.51
N ARG A 393 -5.52 82.82 0.88
CA ARG A 393 -5.54 84.28 0.96
C ARG A 393 -6.06 84.85 -0.35
N LEU A 394 -7.13 85.66 -0.30
CA LEU A 394 -7.76 86.22 -1.49
C LEU A 394 -6.96 87.37 -2.13
N PHE A 395 -6.28 88.21 -1.34
CA PHE A 395 -5.46 89.32 -1.85
C PHE A 395 -4.17 89.54 -1.03
N GLY A 396 -3.07 89.83 -1.73
CA GLY A 396 -1.69 89.75 -1.22
C GLY A 396 -1.26 90.75 -0.14
N THR A 397 -2.13 91.69 0.27
CA THR A 397 -1.85 92.71 1.31
C THR A 397 -2.66 92.52 2.60
N SER A 398 -3.50 91.48 2.68
CA SER A 398 -4.34 91.19 3.85
C SER A 398 -3.60 90.36 4.91
N SER A 399 -3.83 90.67 6.20
CA SER A 399 -3.04 90.11 7.33
C SER A 399 -3.66 88.89 8.02
N ASN A 400 -4.97 88.66 7.88
CA ASN A 400 -5.67 87.53 8.52
C ASN A 400 -6.16 86.50 7.48
N PRO A 401 -5.84 85.21 7.64
CA PRO A 401 -6.37 84.13 6.81
C PRO A 401 -7.76 83.65 7.24
N LEU A 402 -8.50 83.05 6.31
CA LEU A 402 -9.71 82.28 6.58
C LEU A 402 -9.36 80.81 6.87
N ALA A 403 -10.17 80.17 7.73
CA ALA A 403 -10.13 78.74 7.98
C ALA A 403 -11.54 78.17 7.78
N VAL A 404 -11.65 77.05 7.06
CA VAL A 404 -12.94 76.40 6.78
C VAL A 404 -13.20 75.37 7.87
N ALA A 405 -14.34 75.50 8.58
CA ALA A 405 -14.75 74.57 9.62
C ALA A 405 -15.93 73.71 9.14
N SER A 406 -15.68 72.43 8.88
CA SER A 406 -16.71 71.44 8.54
C SER A 406 -17.40 70.93 9.81
N GLY A 407 -18.50 71.58 10.19
CA GLY A 407 -19.41 71.06 11.22
C GLY A 407 -20.41 70.08 10.60
N SER A 408 -20.41 68.82 11.07
CA SER A 408 -21.41 67.83 10.68
C SER A 408 -22.53 67.71 11.72
N SER A 409 -23.77 67.57 11.24
CA SER A 409 -24.91 66.97 11.95
C SER A 409 -25.94 66.51 10.92
N PRO A 410 -26.76 65.48 11.22
CA PRO A 410 -27.57 64.79 10.22
C PRO A 410 -29.00 65.35 10.12
N ASP A 411 -29.74 64.78 9.18
CA ASP A 411 -31.20 64.82 9.04
C ASP A 411 -31.90 64.42 10.38
N ASP A 412 -33.13 64.84 10.71
CA ASP A 412 -34.32 64.63 9.89
C ASP A 412 -35.56 65.47 10.32
N ASP A 413 -36.50 65.60 9.38
CA ASP A 413 -37.97 65.75 9.51
C ASP A 413 -38.69 66.94 10.21
N ARG A 414 -39.96 67.10 9.74
CA ARG A 414 -41.14 67.82 10.27
C ARG A 414 -41.39 69.27 9.84
N ASP A 415 -42.62 69.67 9.47
CA ASP A 415 -43.85 68.92 9.12
C ASP A 415 -44.85 69.90 8.43
N GLU A 416 -45.95 69.36 7.90
CA GLU A 416 -47.25 70.04 7.65
C GLU A 416 -47.34 71.22 6.64
N ASP A 417 -47.97 70.89 5.49
CA ASP A 417 -49.19 71.51 4.96
C ASP A 417 -49.25 72.81 4.08
N GLU A 418 -49.92 72.57 2.93
CA GLU A 418 -50.99 73.36 2.29
C GLU A 418 -50.76 74.51 1.27
N GLU A 419 -51.60 74.39 0.23
CA GLU A 419 -52.13 75.33 -0.78
C GLU A 419 -51.26 76.09 -1.81
N GLU A 420 -51.54 75.71 -3.06
CA GLU A 420 -51.62 76.49 -4.31
C GLU A 420 -51.18 77.97 -4.34
N SER A 421 -50.19 78.27 -5.20
CA SER A 421 -50.36 79.02 -6.46
C SER A 421 -49.01 79.59 -6.96
N GLY A 422 -48.75 79.75 -8.26
CA GLY A 422 -49.53 79.44 -9.47
C GLY A 422 -49.08 80.35 -10.63
N SER A 423 -49.32 79.96 -11.89
CA SER A 423 -48.91 80.66 -13.13
C SER A 423 -47.38 80.76 -13.31
N ASP A 424 -46.76 80.00 -14.21
CA ASP A 424 -46.76 80.12 -15.68
C ASP A 424 -46.06 81.39 -16.23
N GLY A 425 -45.24 81.17 -17.27
CA GLY A 425 -44.43 82.19 -17.97
C GLY A 425 -43.03 82.34 -17.36
N GLU A 426 -41.91 82.13 -18.06
CA GLU A 426 -41.64 81.84 -19.48
C GLU A 426 -40.49 80.79 -19.54
N PHE A 427 -40.39 79.81 -20.45
CA PHE A 427 -40.89 79.69 -21.84
C PHE A 427 -40.38 80.81 -22.75
N GLY A 428 -39.16 80.78 -23.29
CA GLY A 428 -38.23 79.67 -23.52
C GLY A 428 -37.41 79.98 -24.79
N SER A 429 -36.37 79.19 -25.06
CA SER A 429 -35.49 79.30 -26.25
C SER A 429 -34.83 77.92 -26.42
N ASP A 430 -34.72 77.29 -27.60
CA ASP A 430 -34.14 77.73 -28.88
C ASP A 430 -32.65 78.14 -28.71
N THR A 431 -31.68 77.72 -29.53
CA THR A 431 -31.67 76.81 -30.69
C THR A 431 -30.22 76.30 -30.93
N GLU A 432 -29.98 75.63 -32.06
CA GLU A 432 -28.74 75.04 -32.60
C GLU A 432 -27.44 75.92 -32.55
N GLU A 433 -26.31 75.21 -32.70
CA GLU A 433 -24.98 75.61 -33.27
C GLU A 433 -23.86 76.29 -32.41
N GLU A 434 -22.71 75.59 -32.46
CA GLU A 434 -21.29 76.00 -32.67
C GLU A 434 -20.54 77.02 -31.77
N GLU A 435 -19.55 76.46 -31.06
CA GLU A 435 -18.08 76.73 -31.07
C GLU A 435 -17.47 78.14 -30.97
N ASP A 436 -16.39 78.16 -30.17
CA ASP A 436 -15.09 78.87 -30.28
C ASP A 436 -14.97 80.41 -30.33
N ASP A 437 -13.90 80.90 -29.66
CA ASP A 437 -12.74 81.46 -30.38
C ASP A 437 -11.54 81.68 -29.41
N GLU A 438 -10.46 80.91 -29.67
CA GLU A 438 -9.06 81.34 -29.89
C GLU A 438 -8.33 82.25 -28.85
N GLU A 439 -7.03 82.60 -28.91
CA GLU A 439 -5.87 82.46 -29.84
C GLU A 439 -4.65 82.10 -28.94
N ALA A 440 -3.50 81.51 -29.31
CA ALA A 440 -2.80 81.10 -30.53
C ALA A 440 -1.67 80.09 -30.11
N LEU A 441 -0.77 79.46 -30.89
CA LEU A 441 -0.33 79.42 -32.30
C LEU A 441 -0.05 77.93 -32.63
N ASP A 442 -0.09 77.38 -33.86
CA ASP A 442 -0.18 78.02 -35.19
C ASP A 442 -0.75 77.06 -36.28
N LEU A 443 -1.31 77.66 -37.34
CA LEU A 443 -1.35 77.19 -38.75
C LEU A 443 -2.40 76.17 -39.31
N ASP A 444 -3.51 76.75 -39.80
CA ASP A 444 -4.15 76.57 -41.15
C ASP A 444 -5.31 75.57 -41.49
N HIS A 445 -6.54 76.16 -41.61
CA HIS A 445 -7.48 76.15 -42.77
C HIS A 445 -8.58 75.04 -43.00
N LEU A 446 -9.81 75.27 -42.49
CA LEU A 446 -11.14 75.53 -43.14
C LEU A 446 -11.60 74.86 -44.50
N PRO A 447 -12.92 74.86 -44.93
CA PRO A 447 -14.25 75.11 -44.28
C PRO A 447 -15.41 74.11 -44.75
N PRO A 448 -16.75 74.44 -44.94
CA PRO A 448 -17.87 74.16 -43.98
C PRO A 448 -19.23 73.59 -44.57
N GLY A 449 -20.31 73.44 -43.75
CA GLY A 449 -21.71 73.78 -44.19
C GLY A 449 -22.98 72.92 -43.86
N ALA A 450 -23.67 73.20 -42.72
CA ALA A 450 -25.12 73.46 -42.48
C ALA A 450 -26.34 72.49 -42.77
N SER A 451 -27.29 72.46 -41.79
CA SER A 451 -28.78 72.56 -41.89
C SER A 451 -29.80 71.37 -41.75
N ASN A 452 -30.52 71.34 -40.60
CA ASN A 452 -31.99 71.52 -40.38
C ASN A 452 -33.10 70.38 -40.56
N THR A 453 -33.86 70.12 -39.46
CA THR A 453 -35.22 69.53 -39.17
C THR A 453 -35.96 68.42 -40.00
N GLY A 454 -36.78 67.57 -39.33
CA GLY A 454 -37.68 66.60 -40.02
C GLY A 454 -38.66 65.65 -39.26
N ARG A 455 -39.60 66.15 -38.43
CA ARG A 455 -40.99 65.65 -38.14
C ARG A 455 -41.40 64.13 -38.07
N GLN A 456 -41.85 63.69 -36.86
CA GLN A 456 -43.00 62.80 -36.47
C GLN A 456 -43.35 61.43 -37.13
N SER A 457 -43.84 60.52 -36.24
CA SER A 457 -44.76 59.36 -36.42
C SER A 457 -44.17 57.93 -36.44
N ARG A 458 -44.95 56.96 -35.89
CA ARG A 458 -44.61 55.53 -35.76
C ARG A 458 -45.16 54.70 -36.91
N ARG A 459 -44.43 53.68 -37.40
CA ARG A 459 -45.02 52.49 -38.06
C ARG A 459 -44.10 51.25 -38.04
N MET A 460 -44.75 50.11 -37.77
CA MET A 460 -44.41 48.69 -38.03
C MET A 460 -43.07 48.31 -38.69
N PRO A 461 -42.35 47.30 -38.15
CA PRO A 461 -41.53 46.40 -38.96
C PRO A 461 -42.38 45.24 -39.53
N GLN A 462 -42.39 45.10 -40.86
CA GLN A 462 -42.91 43.93 -41.58
C GLN A 462 -41.76 42.93 -41.87
N ARG A 463 -42.10 41.68 -42.24
CA ARG A 463 -41.17 40.54 -42.31
C ARG A 463 -40.82 40.20 -43.76
N SER A 464 -39.53 40.25 -44.13
CA SER A 464 -39.04 39.65 -45.39
C SER A 464 -37.56 39.25 -45.33
N LEU A 465 -37.25 38.08 -45.92
CA LEU A 465 -35.89 37.58 -46.12
C LEU A 465 -35.26 38.17 -47.40
N PRO A 466 -33.94 38.35 -47.47
CA PRO A 466 -33.18 38.33 -48.72
C PRO A 466 -32.76 36.90 -49.08
N SER A 467 -32.66 36.60 -50.38
CA SER A 467 -32.05 35.37 -50.91
C SER A 467 -31.31 35.63 -52.23
N SER A 468 -30.67 34.60 -52.80
CA SER A 468 -29.86 34.63 -54.04
C SER A 468 -28.50 35.36 -53.88
N SER A 469 -27.49 35.14 -54.73
CA SER A 469 -27.40 34.40 -56.00
C SER A 469 -26.66 33.04 -55.82
N ARG A 470 -26.79 31.99 -56.65
CA ARG A 470 -26.78 31.82 -58.12
C ARG A 470 -25.48 32.27 -58.83
N GLN A 471 -24.96 31.62 -59.89
CA GLN A 471 -25.12 30.24 -60.41
C GLN A 471 -24.15 29.94 -61.60
N SER A 472 -23.03 29.23 -61.37
CA SER A 472 -22.23 28.51 -62.41
C SER A 472 -21.06 27.77 -61.75
N ARG A 473 -20.66 26.51 -62.00
CA ARG A 473 -20.92 25.41 -62.96
C ARG A 473 -19.63 25.06 -63.73
N ALA A 474 -19.30 23.76 -63.76
CA ALA A 474 -18.11 23.16 -64.39
C ALA A 474 -16.77 23.47 -63.67
N GLU A 475 -15.77 22.58 -63.64
CA GLU A 475 -15.69 21.14 -64.00
C GLU A 475 -14.43 20.52 -63.38
N ILE A 476 -14.44 19.18 -63.19
CA ILE A 476 -13.24 18.29 -63.17
C ILE A 476 -12.22 18.50 -62.01
N GLU A 477 -11.39 17.53 -61.61
CA GLU A 477 -11.50 16.07 -61.37
C GLU A 477 -10.17 15.65 -60.69
N TYR A 478 -10.10 14.45 -60.09
CA TYR A 478 -8.91 13.86 -59.42
C TYR A 478 -8.46 14.60 -58.13
N ALA A 479 -8.35 13.89 -56.98
CA ALA A 479 -7.26 12.98 -56.57
C ALA A 479 -5.98 13.76 -56.18
N GLU A 480 -5.09 13.29 -55.31
CA GLU A 480 -4.79 11.90 -54.88
C GLU A 480 -5.02 11.73 -53.36
N SER A 481 -5.32 10.54 -52.83
CA SER A 481 -4.38 9.42 -52.64
C SER A 481 -3.05 9.89 -52.03
N ASP A 482 -2.81 9.64 -50.74
CA ASP A 482 -2.32 8.36 -50.18
C ASP A 482 -0.78 8.29 -50.17
N SER A 483 -0.24 7.79 -49.07
CA SER A 483 1.14 7.33 -48.92
C SER A 483 1.21 6.36 -47.73
N ASP A 484 0.55 5.22 -47.91
CA ASP A 484 1.27 3.98 -48.26
C ASP A 484 2.65 3.78 -47.60
N LEU A 485 2.80 2.64 -46.93
CA LEU A 485 3.81 1.68 -47.37
C LEU A 485 3.33 0.25 -47.05
N GLY A 486 3.07 -0.52 -48.10
CA GLY A 486 2.68 -1.94 -48.12
C GLY A 486 3.60 -2.89 -47.33
N ASP A 487 3.13 -4.11 -47.01
CA ASP A 487 2.99 -5.25 -47.93
C ASP A 487 4.33 -6.01 -48.08
N HIS A 488 4.37 -7.34 -48.06
CA HIS A 488 4.22 -8.18 -49.24
C HIS A 488 3.96 -9.65 -48.85
N ASP A 489 3.01 -10.33 -49.51
CA ASP A 489 3.29 -11.42 -50.47
C ASP A 489 2.05 -12.28 -50.84
N ASN A 490 1.55 -12.03 -52.07
CA ASN A 490 1.36 -13.00 -53.16
C ASN A 490 0.05 -13.82 -53.41
N ASP A 491 -0.42 -13.64 -54.66
CA ASP A 491 -0.92 -14.61 -55.66
C ASP A 491 -2.33 -15.24 -55.54
N GLU A 492 -3.18 -15.31 -56.59
CA GLU A 492 -3.17 -14.69 -57.94
C GLU A 492 -4.60 -14.79 -58.61
N ASP A 493 -4.79 -14.10 -59.75
CA ASP A 493 -5.82 -14.28 -60.82
C ASP A 493 -7.36 -14.13 -60.58
N MET A 494 -7.90 -12.95 -60.96
CA MET A 494 -8.65 -12.66 -62.23
C MET A 494 -9.86 -13.54 -62.71
N PRO A 495 -10.80 -13.02 -63.56
CA PRO A 495 -11.45 -11.68 -63.58
C PRO A 495 -12.95 -11.64 -64.03
N SER A 496 -13.62 -10.48 -63.89
CA SER A 496 -14.55 -9.81 -64.86
C SER A 496 -15.56 -10.65 -65.72
N SER A 497 -16.88 -10.38 -65.80
CA SER A 497 -17.45 -9.11 -66.30
C SER A 497 -19.01 -9.09 -66.43
N ARG A 498 -19.59 -7.89 -66.27
CA ARG A 498 -20.69 -7.25 -67.08
C ARG A 498 -21.81 -8.12 -67.70
N ARG A 499 -23.08 -7.80 -67.34
CA ARG A 499 -24.11 -7.06 -68.13
C ARG A 499 -25.45 -7.07 -67.33
N VAL A 500 -26.44 -6.16 -67.39
CA VAL A 500 -26.70 -4.78 -67.91
C VAL A 500 -28.14 -4.74 -68.43
N ARG A 501 -29.02 -3.96 -67.75
CA ARG A 501 -30.35 -3.43 -68.21
C ARG A 501 -31.51 -4.46 -68.35
N PHE A 502 -32.80 -4.07 -68.34
CA PHE A 502 -33.45 -2.74 -68.39
C PHE A 502 -34.84 -2.72 -67.71
N SER A 503 -35.39 -1.52 -67.42
CA SER A 503 -36.78 -1.17 -67.01
C SER A 503 -37.38 -1.87 -65.76
N GLY A 504 -38.17 -1.19 -64.92
CA GLY A 504 -38.56 0.23 -64.94
C GLY A 504 -39.60 0.56 -63.86
N GLU A 505 -39.96 1.85 -63.78
CA GLU A 505 -41.05 2.44 -62.98
C GLU A 505 -40.92 2.46 -61.43
N ASP A 506 -41.38 3.60 -60.91
CA ASP A 506 -41.81 4.03 -59.56
C ASP A 506 -40.91 3.90 -58.31
N GLU A 507 -40.65 5.06 -57.69
CA GLU A 507 -40.21 5.25 -56.31
C GLU A 507 -41.42 5.70 -55.47
N GLU A 508 -42.01 4.84 -54.62
CA GLU A 508 -42.58 5.17 -53.29
C GLU A 508 -43.16 3.92 -52.58
N ASP A 509 -43.47 4.07 -51.29
CA ASP A 509 -44.26 3.23 -50.37
C ASP A 509 -43.92 1.74 -50.08
N ILE A 510 -43.87 1.43 -48.77
CA ILE A 510 -44.43 0.21 -48.17
C ILE A 510 -45.19 0.60 -46.90
N ASP A 511 -46.50 0.78 -47.07
CA ASP A 511 -47.59 0.33 -46.21
C ASP A 511 -47.31 0.03 -44.72
N ILE A 512 -47.92 0.83 -43.86
CA ILE A 512 -48.42 0.37 -42.54
C ILE A 512 -49.94 0.29 -42.68
N ALA A 513 -50.47 -0.92 -42.81
CA ALA A 513 -51.89 -1.15 -43.13
C ALA A 513 -52.86 -0.72 -42.01
N SER A 514 -54.08 -0.37 -42.42
CA SER A 514 -55.19 0.17 -41.62
C SER A 514 -56.04 -0.89 -40.93
N ASP A 515 -56.98 -0.42 -40.09
CA ASP A 515 -58.44 -0.61 -40.23
C ASP A 515 -59.16 0.10 -39.07
N GLU A 516 -60.32 0.76 -39.20
CA GLU A 516 -61.05 1.24 -40.39
C GLU A 516 -62.01 2.39 -39.98
N ASP A 517 -62.81 2.89 -40.95
CA ASP A 517 -64.03 3.72 -40.85
C ASP A 517 -63.98 5.25 -40.59
N ASP A 518 -64.76 5.94 -41.44
CA ASP A 518 -64.91 7.39 -41.59
C ASP A 518 -66.08 8.01 -40.81
N ALA A 519 -65.99 9.32 -40.55
CA ALA A 519 -67.14 10.22 -40.61
C ALA A 519 -66.71 11.64 -41.02
N MET A 520 -67.19 12.11 -42.18
CA MET A 520 -66.91 13.45 -42.73
C MET A 520 -67.87 14.55 -42.21
N ASP A 521 -67.40 15.78 -42.42
CA ASP A 521 -68.17 16.98 -42.82
C ASP A 521 -68.42 18.08 -41.74
N GLY A 522 -68.44 19.35 -42.20
CA GLY A 522 -68.67 20.55 -41.39
C GLY A 522 -67.64 21.67 -41.59
N ASP A 523 -68.09 22.86 -41.98
CA ASP A 523 -67.28 24.02 -42.38
C ASP A 523 -67.32 25.17 -41.34
N ASP A 524 -66.58 26.25 -41.65
CA ASP A 524 -66.81 27.66 -41.28
C ASP A 524 -66.20 28.32 -40.00
N ASP A 525 -65.56 29.47 -40.27
CA ASP A 525 -65.45 30.75 -39.54
C ASP A 525 -64.94 30.93 -38.06
N ARG A 526 -63.76 31.60 -37.99
CA ARG A 526 -63.40 32.83 -37.19
C ARG A 526 -62.81 32.82 -35.75
N ASP A 527 -61.64 33.48 -35.72
CA ASP A 527 -61.16 34.55 -34.83
C ASP A 527 -60.59 34.34 -33.40
N ASP A 528 -59.56 35.17 -33.13
CA ASP A 528 -58.97 35.66 -31.88
C ASP A 528 -58.30 34.75 -30.83
N THR A 529 -57.06 34.38 -31.17
CA THR A 529 -55.82 34.70 -30.42
C THR A 529 -55.77 34.56 -28.87
N ILE A 530 -55.37 33.37 -28.41
CA ILE A 530 -54.65 33.20 -27.13
C ILE A 530 -53.21 32.74 -27.41
N PRO A 531 -52.15 33.40 -26.90
CA PRO A 531 -50.76 32.99 -27.14
C PRO A 531 -50.42 31.61 -26.58
N LYS A 532 -49.83 30.74 -27.42
CA LYS A 532 -49.55 29.31 -27.16
C LYS A 532 -48.60 28.97 -25.97
N TRP A 533 -48.16 29.97 -25.19
CA TRP A 533 -47.41 29.74 -23.95
C TRP A 533 -48.32 29.75 -22.70
N LYS A 534 -49.56 30.24 -22.82
CA LYS A 534 -50.58 30.16 -21.77
C LYS A 534 -51.48 28.92 -21.90
N SER A 535 -51.70 28.43 -23.13
CA SER A 535 -52.25 27.08 -23.34
C SER A 535 -51.32 26.05 -22.70
N ASN A 536 -51.91 25.06 -22.02
CA ASN A 536 -51.19 23.97 -21.36
C ASN A 536 -50.22 24.46 -20.26
N LEU A 537 -50.43 25.66 -19.69
CA LEU A 537 -49.72 26.08 -18.48
C LEU A 537 -50.09 25.19 -17.28
N ALA A 538 -51.35 24.76 -17.18
CA ALA A 538 -51.81 23.82 -16.16
C ALA A 538 -51.17 22.43 -16.33
N GLU A 539 -51.13 21.88 -17.54
CA GLU A 539 -50.43 20.61 -17.82
C GLU A 539 -48.92 20.73 -17.60
N LYS A 540 -48.29 21.87 -17.93
CA LYS A 540 -46.88 22.10 -17.62
C LYS A 540 -46.63 22.27 -16.13
N ALA A 541 -47.55 22.89 -15.39
CA ALA A 541 -47.49 22.96 -13.94
C ALA A 541 -47.67 21.57 -13.31
N GLN A 542 -48.59 20.74 -13.82
CA GLN A 542 -48.74 19.35 -13.41
C GLN A 542 -47.53 18.49 -13.78
N ALA A 543 -46.92 18.67 -14.96
CA ALA A 543 -45.70 17.98 -15.35
C ALA A 543 -44.45 18.47 -14.59
N LEU A 544 -44.43 19.73 -14.15
CA LEU A 544 -43.38 20.26 -13.27
C LEU A 544 -43.58 19.81 -11.81
N ALA A 545 -44.82 19.74 -11.33
CA ALA A 545 -45.16 19.21 -10.01
C ALA A 545 -44.92 17.70 -9.94
N SER A 546 -45.41 16.92 -10.91
CA SER A 546 -45.15 15.47 -10.97
C SER A 546 -43.68 15.16 -11.20
N SER A 547 -42.90 16.04 -11.86
CA SER A 547 -41.44 15.91 -11.92
C SER A 547 -40.70 16.50 -10.72
N GLN A 548 -41.37 17.23 -9.82
CA GLN A 548 -40.88 17.47 -8.45
C GLN A 548 -41.13 16.24 -7.57
N GLU A 549 -42.33 15.65 -7.62
CA GLU A 549 -42.66 14.39 -6.93
C GLU A 549 -41.77 13.23 -7.41
N SER A 550 -41.49 13.15 -8.72
CA SER A 550 -40.63 12.12 -9.32
C SER A 550 -39.12 12.42 -9.19
N LYS A 551 -38.70 13.51 -8.52
CA LYS A 551 -37.30 13.62 -8.07
C LYS A 551 -37.11 12.58 -6.98
N ARG A 552 -36.50 11.44 -7.34
CA ARG A 552 -36.09 10.38 -6.41
C ARG A 552 -35.58 11.00 -5.11
N LYS A 553 -36.33 10.81 -4.01
CA LYS A 553 -35.94 11.32 -2.69
C LYS A 553 -34.49 10.91 -2.44
N ASN A 554 -33.62 11.90 -2.21
CA ASN A 554 -32.20 11.64 -1.98
C ASN A 554 -32.02 11.09 -0.56
N TRP A 555 -32.37 9.81 -0.37
CA TRP A 555 -32.32 9.10 0.91
C TRP A 555 -30.96 9.26 1.61
N ILE A 556 -29.86 9.29 0.85
CA ILE A 556 -28.51 9.57 1.38
C ILE A 556 -28.45 10.94 2.10
N LYS A 557 -29.04 12.00 1.53
CA LYS A 557 -29.04 13.33 2.14
C LYS A 557 -29.99 13.39 3.35
N LEU A 558 -31.14 12.71 3.31
CA LEU A 558 -32.06 12.64 4.44
C LEU A 558 -31.44 11.87 5.63
N ILE A 559 -30.96 10.64 5.39
CA ILE A 559 -30.42 9.74 6.42
C ILE A 559 -29.16 10.28 7.10
N TYR A 560 -28.32 11.05 6.40
CA TYR A 560 -27.00 11.47 6.92
C TYR A 560 -26.84 12.98 7.18
N ASN A 561 -27.70 13.85 6.62
CA ASN A 561 -27.60 15.31 6.77
C ASN A 561 -28.87 15.98 7.35
N SER A 562 -29.86 15.22 7.83
CA SER A 562 -31.02 15.79 8.55
C SER A 562 -31.04 15.35 10.01
N ASP A 563 -31.58 16.19 10.90
CA ASP A 563 -31.80 15.84 12.32
C ASP A 563 -33.07 14.99 12.54
N LEU A 564 -33.75 14.59 11.46
CA LEU A 564 -35.02 13.88 11.51
C LEU A 564 -34.82 12.44 12.02
N THR A 565 -35.80 11.92 12.76
CA THR A 565 -35.79 10.49 13.13
C THR A 565 -35.99 9.60 11.90
N PRO A 566 -35.57 8.32 11.93
CA PRO A 566 -35.81 7.39 10.81
C PRO A 566 -37.30 7.25 10.45
N GLU A 567 -38.20 7.42 11.42
CA GLU A 567 -39.65 7.39 11.24
C GLU A 567 -40.15 8.65 10.52
N GLU A 568 -39.71 9.85 10.94
CA GLU A 568 -39.98 11.12 10.23
C GLU A 568 -39.47 11.08 8.77
N ILE A 569 -38.30 10.50 8.53
CA ILE A 569 -37.72 10.33 7.18
C ILE A 569 -38.56 9.36 6.32
N LEU A 570 -39.10 8.29 6.91
CA LEU A 570 -39.97 7.32 6.23
C LEU A 570 -41.35 7.91 5.92
N HIS A 571 -41.96 8.60 6.89
CA HIS A 571 -43.21 9.34 6.68
C HIS A 571 -43.01 10.54 5.74
N GLY A 572 -41.79 11.04 5.63
CA GLY A 572 -41.36 12.03 4.65
C GLY A 572 -41.62 13.46 5.07
N GLU A 573 -41.64 13.75 6.37
CA GLU A 573 -41.78 15.12 6.88
C GLU A 573 -40.58 15.98 6.46
N THR A 574 -40.84 17.12 5.84
CA THR A 574 -39.82 18.14 5.56
C THR A 574 -39.74 19.09 6.76
N LYS A 575 -38.52 19.29 7.28
CA LYS A 575 -38.22 20.28 8.31
C LYS A 575 -38.08 21.66 7.67
N ASP A 576 -39.18 22.16 7.12
CA ASP A 576 -39.25 23.47 6.49
C ASP A 576 -39.08 24.56 7.55
N THR A 577 -38.07 25.41 7.38
CA THR A 577 -37.70 26.44 8.36
C THR A 577 -38.44 27.73 8.08
N ASP A 578 -39.49 27.98 8.87
CA ASP A 578 -40.02 29.29 9.25
C ASP A 578 -40.18 30.33 8.11
N GLU A 579 -41.13 30.10 7.19
CA GLU A 579 -41.92 31.20 6.61
C GLU A 579 -43.40 30.97 6.97
N GLU A 580 -44.03 31.96 7.63
CA GLU A 580 -45.43 31.90 8.05
C GLU A 580 -46.34 32.26 6.88
N ASP A 581 -47.04 31.27 6.31
CA ASP A 581 -48.20 31.52 5.46
C ASP A 581 -49.40 30.71 5.98
N VAL A 582 -50.53 31.39 6.16
CA VAL A 582 -51.71 30.87 6.87
C VAL A 582 -52.85 30.63 5.89
N ASP A 583 -53.01 29.38 5.44
CA ASP A 583 -54.30 28.69 5.28
C ASP A 583 -54.12 27.33 4.58
N ASP A 584 -54.24 26.22 5.34
CA ASP A 584 -54.77 24.98 4.75
C ASP A 584 -55.47 24.11 5.82
N PHE A 585 -56.75 23.80 5.58
CA PHE A 585 -57.70 23.44 6.66
C PHE A 585 -57.91 21.92 6.85
N PHE A 586 -57.30 21.06 6.03
CA PHE A 586 -57.55 19.62 6.06
C PHE A 586 -56.28 18.74 6.04
N THR A 587 -55.69 18.52 7.22
CA THR A 587 -54.83 17.34 7.47
C THR A 587 -55.40 16.49 8.61
N ILE A 588 -55.76 15.24 8.32
CA ILE A 588 -56.23 14.30 9.34
C ILE A 588 -55.01 13.75 10.09
N LYS A 589 -54.71 14.35 11.25
CA LYS A 589 -53.74 13.76 12.19
C LYS A 589 -54.23 12.40 12.68
N ARG A 590 -53.75 11.33 12.04
CA ARG A 590 -53.69 10.01 12.69
C ARG A 590 -52.80 10.16 13.93
N LYS A 591 -53.27 9.70 15.08
CA LYS A 591 -52.42 9.58 16.26
C LYS A 591 -51.48 8.41 16.03
N SER A 592 -50.18 8.67 16.01
CA SER A 592 -49.20 7.70 16.49
C SER A 592 -49.35 7.63 18.02
N ASP A 593 -49.71 6.47 18.56
CA ASP A 593 -49.64 6.24 20.00
C ASP A 593 -48.17 6.03 20.36
N VAL A 594 -47.57 7.03 21.02
CA VAL A 594 -46.17 7.02 21.42
C VAL A 594 -45.98 6.06 22.59
N SER A 595 -45.76 4.77 22.29
CA SER A 595 -45.12 3.83 23.21
C SER A 595 -43.61 4.01 23.14
N GLU A 596 -42.94 4.15 24.30
CA GLU A 596 -41.48 4.18 24.40
C GLU A 596 -40.87 2.81 24.02
N THR A 597 -40.67 2.56 22.72
CA THR A 597 -39.94 1.38 22.24
C THR A 597 -38.44 1.66 22.24
N GLU A 598 -37.71 0.93 23.09
CA GLU A 598 -36.25 0.88 23.06
C GLU A 598 -35.75 0.52 21.66
N VAL A 599 -34.62 1.11 21.24
CA VAL A 599 -34.04 0.97 19.88
C VAL A 599 -34.05 -0.49 19.42
N LEU A 600 -34.89 -0.82 18.44
CA LEU A 600 -35.13 -2.18 17.97
C LEU A 600 -33.89 -2.75 17.26
N ASP A 601 -33.09 -3.50 18.00
CA ASP A 601 -31.99 -4.31 17.47
C ASP A 601 -32.56 -5.42 16.57
N MET A 602 -32.36 -5.30 15.25
CA MET A 602 -32.98 -6.14 14.20
C MET A 602 -32.43 -7.59 14.15
N GLY A 603 -32.46 -8.29 15.28
CA GLY A 603 -32.15 -9.73 15.37
C GLY A 603 -33.29 -10.62 14.86
N LYS A 604 -34.53 -10.11 14.85
CA LYS A 604 -35.73 -10.69 14.23
C LYS A 604 -36.75 -9.59 13.95
N GLU A 605 -37.32 -9.59 12.75
CA GLU A 605 -38.62 -8.98 12.50
C GLU A 605 -39.73 -9.82 13.15
N ALA A 606 -40.74 -9.15 13.68
CA ALA A 606 -41.97 -9.77 14.16
C ALA A 606 -43.07 -9.45 13.16
N TYR A 607 -43.49 -10.44 12.36
CA TYR A 607 -44.57 -10.27 11.40
C TYR A 607 -45.90 -10.01 12.13
N GLU A 608 -46.62 -8.96 11.73
CA GLU A 608 -47.99 -8.74 12.15
C GLU A 608 -48.94 -9.59 11.30
N GLU A 609 -49.98 -10.18 11.89
CA GLU A 609 -50.89 -11.10 11.17
C GLU A 609 -51.64 -10.38 10.02
N GLY A 610 -51.90 -9.07 10.14
CA GLY A 610 -52.47 -8.25 9.06
C GLY A 610 -51.53 -7.94 7.88
N GLU A 611 -50.26 -8.34 7.95
CA GLU A 611 -49.38 -8.35 6.77
C GLU A 611 -49.48 -9.66 5.98
N LEU A 612 -49.99 -10.74 6.59
CA LEU A 612 -50.19 -12.03 5.91
C LEU A 612 -51.46 -12.03 5.06
N GLU A 613 -52.52 -11.33 5.46
CA GLU A 613 -53.76 -11.18 4.67
C GLU A 613 -53.49 -10.62 3.26
N LYS A 614 -52.50 -9.72 3.12
CA LYS A 614 -52.05 -9.16 1.83
C LYS A 614 -51.51 -10.21 0.85
N TRP A 615 -51.11 -11.39 1.33
CA TRP A 615 -50.63 -12.49 0.49
C TRP A 615 -51.76 -13.46 0.08
N GLU A 616 -53.01 -13.20 0.49
CA GLU A 616 -54.20 -13.89 0.00
C GLU A 616 -54.78 -13.19 -1.26
N ASP A 617 -54.39 -11.94 -1.55
CA ASP A 617 -54.79 -11.20 -2.75
C ASP A 617 -54.19 -11.81 -4.04
N GLU A 618 -55.02 -12.46 -4.85
CA GLU A 618 -54.57 -13.13 -6.09
C GLU A 618 -53.92 -12.16 -7.10
N GLU A 619 -54.39 -10.91 -7.20
CA GLU A 619 -53.76 -9.88 -8.05
C GLU A 619 -52.33 -9.54 -7.61
N LEU A 620 -52.05 -9.54 -6.30
CA LEU A 620 -50.70 -9.32 -5.79
C LEU A 620 -49.82 -10.54 -6.12
N LEU A 621 -50.34 -11.76 -5.92
CA LEU A 621 -49.64 -13.00 -6.27
C LEU A 621 -49.35 -13.10 -7.77
N GLU A 622 -50.24 -12.63 -8.64
CA GLU A 622 -50.03 -12.53 -10.09
C GLU A 622 -48.97 -11.48 -10.45
N SER A 623 -48.94 -10.33 -9.76
CA SER A 623 -47.88 -9.32 -9.97
C SER A 623 -46.49 -9.82 -9.56
N ILE A 624 -46.42 -10.62 -8.48
CA ILE A 624 -45.19 -11.22 -7.95
C ILE A 624 -44.80 -12.51 -8.70
N ARG A 625 -45.75 -13.17 -9.38
CA ARG A 625 -45.55 -14.40 -10.18
C ARG A 625 -44.33 -14.30 -11.12
N GLY A 626 -44.14 -13.16 -11.77
CA GLY A 626 -43.00 -12.90 -12.67
C GLY A 626 -41.60 -12.95 -12.01
N LEU A 627 -41.51 -12.95 -10.68
CA LEU A 627 -40.27 -13.15 -9.91
C LEU A 627 -39.97 -14.64 -9.63
N PHE A 628 -40.96 -15.53 -9.84
CA PHE A 628 -40.82 -16.97 -9.64
C PHE A 628 -40.57 -17.70 -10.97
N ILE A 629 -39.72 -18.73 -10.93
CA ILE A 629 -39.37 -19.58 -12.09
C ILE A 629 -40.61 -20.26 -12.72
N THR A 630 -41.66 -20.45 -11.93
CA THR A 630 -42.95 -21.07 -12.29
C THR A 630 -44.02 -20.06 -12.74
N GLY A 631 -43.76 -18.76 -12.68
CA GLY A 631 -44.81 -17.74 -12.79
C GLY A 631 -44.86 -16.97 -14.11
N GLN A 632 -44.09 -17.37 -15.12
CA GLN A 632 -44.10 -16.78 -16.46
C GLN A 632 -44.59 -17.78 -17.53
N ASP A 633 -45.73 -18.41 -17.23
CA ASP A 633 -46.63 -19.07 -18.19
C ASP A 633 -48.05 -19.07 -17.58
N ALA A 634 -48.91 -18.17 -18.04
CA ALA A 634 -50.32 -18.01 -17.64
C ALA A 634 -51.09 -17.29 -18.75
N GLY A 635 -51.22 -17.95 -19.91
CA GLY A 635 -51.73 -17.32 -21.14
C GLY A 635 -52.08 -18.33 -22.24
N GLY A 636 -52.77 -19.41 -21.87
CA GLY A 636 -53.17 -20.50 -22.76
C GLY A 636 -53.45 -21.79 -21.99
N GLU A 637 -54.71 -22.20 -21.96
CA GLU A 637 -55.21 -23.49 -21.43
C GLU A 637 -54.73 -24.65 -22.35
N GLY A 638 -54.64 -25.94 -21.98
CA GLY A 638 -55.11 -26.72 -20.83
C GLY A 638 -55.89 -27.95 -21.34
N GLU A 639 -55.75 -29.19 -20.86
CA GLU A 639 -54.92 -29.79 -19.78
C GLU A 639 -53.59 -30.37 -20.36
N GLY A 640 -52.81 -31.30 -19.77
CA GLY A 640 -52.91 -32.12 -18.55
C GLY A 640 -51.61 -32.96 -18.34
N GLY A 641 -51.62 -34.03 -17.51
CA GLY A 641 -50.42 -34.87 -17.32
C GLY A 641 -50.59 -36.16 -16.50
N GLU A 642 -49.61 -37.07 -16.63
CA GLU A 642 -49.37 -38.25 -15.77
C GLU A 642 -47.87 -38.70 -15.86
N GLU A 643 -47.43 -39.67 -15.05
CA GLU A 643 -46.00 -40.00 -14.80
C GLU A 643 -45.42 -41.20 -15.57
N GLU A 644 -44.08 -41.23 -15.70
CA GLU A 644 -43.19 -42.35 -16.11
C GLU A 644 -43.37 -42.98 -17.52
N GLY A 645 -42.30 -43.62 -18.02
CA GLY A 645 -42.36 -44.52 -19.19
C GLY A 645 -41.15 -44.47 -20.13
N ASP A 646 -40.35 -45.54 -20.17
CA ASP A 646 -39.32 -45.82 -21.19
C ASP A 646 -39.84 -46.92 -22.12
N GLY A 647 -39.84 -46.72 -23.45
CA GLY A 647 -40.46 -47.67 -24.40
C GLY A 647 -40.31 -47.30 -25.88
N GLU A 648 -40.04 -48.31 -26.73
CA GLU A 648 -39.66 -48.18 -28.15
C GLU A 648 -40.86 -48.36 -29.13
N ASP A 649 -40.70 -47.78 -30.33
CA ASP A 649 -41.24 -48.15 -31.67
C ASP A 649 -42.72 -48.58 -31.87
N GLU A 650 -43.43 -47.93 -32.80
CA GLU A 650 -43.42 -48.29 -34.24
C GLU A 650 -44.07 -47.19 -35.12
N ASN A 651 -43.89 -47.29 -36.46
CA ASN A 651 -44.49 -46.38 -37.46
C ASN A 651 -45.83 -46.95 -37.97
N ASP A 652 -46.75 -46.14 -38.50
CA ASP A 652 -46.87 -45.96 -39.97
C ASP A 652 -47.87 -44.86 -40.38
N PHE A 653 -47.64 -44.30 -41.57
CA PHE A 653 -48.18 -43.08 -42.18
C PHE A 653 -49.71 -42.96 -42.33
N GLY A 654 -50.19 -41.70 -42.24
CA GLY A 654 -51.44 -41.20 -42.84
C GLY A 654 -51.24 -39.74 -43.29
N TYR A 655 -51.47 -39.44 -44.57
CA TYR A 655 -51.03 -38.21 -45.25
C TYR A 655 -52.06 -37.06 -45.23
N GLU A 656 -51.53 -35.81 -45.23
CA GLU A 656 -51.96 -34.58 -45.96
C GLU A 656 -53.44 -34.08 -45.80
N GLU A 657 -53.75 -32.78 -45.83
CA GLU A 657 -52.98 -31.54 -46.07
C GLU A 657 -53.75 -30.34 -45.47
N GLU A 658 -53.07 -29.36 -44.84
CA GLU A 658 -53.47 -27.93 -44.74
C GLU A 658 -52.40 -27.14 -43.94
N GLU A 659 -51.22 -26.91 -44.53
CA GLU A 659 -50.22 -25.97 -44.02
C GLU A 659 -50.39 -24.57 -44.65
N GLU A 660 -50.07 -23.51 -43.89
CA GLU A 660 -49.08 -22.47 -44.25
C GLU A 660 -49.11 -21.29 -43.25
N VAL A 661 -50.28 -20.93 -42.70
CA VAL A 661 -50.43 -19.73 -41.85
C VAL A 661 -49.85 -19.91 -40.43
N GLN A 662 -50.00 -21.09 -39.83
CA GLN A 662 -49.44 -21.44 -38.51
C GLN A 662 -47.92 -21.19 -38.44
N MET A 663 -47.20 -21.62 -39.48
CA MET A 663 -45.73 -21.73 -39.51
C MET A 663 -44.99 -20.44 -39.13
N THR A 664 -45.53 -19.26 -39.41
CA THR A 664 -44.85 -17.98 -39.07
C THR A 664 -45.00 -17.58 -37.60
N LYS A 665 -46.17 -17.83 -37.00
CA LYS A 665 -46.41 -17.64 -35.56
C LYS A 665 -45.68 -18.72 -34.77
N ASP A 666 -45.74 -19.97 -35.21
CA ASP A 666 -45.01 -21.08 -34.58
C ASP A 666 -43.50 -20.95 -34.75
N ALA A 667 -42.98 -20.42 -35.85
CA ALA A 667 -41.55 -20.11 -35.97
C ALA A 667 -41.10 -19.04 -34.96
N LYS A 668 -41.89 -17.97 -34.75
CA LYS A 668 -41.61 -16.95 -33.71
C LYS A 668 -41.75 -17.53 -32.29
N ALA A 669 -42.78 -18.34 -32.03
CA ALA A 669 -42.96 -19.02 -30.75
C ALA A 669 -41.85 -20.05 -30.47
N LEU A 670 -41.36 -20.76 -31.49
CA LEU A 670 -40.21 -21.66 -31.40
C LEU A 670 -38.90 -20.91 -31.26
N GLN A 671 -38.75 -19.72 -31.85
CA GLN A 671 -37.59 -18.84 -31.61
C GLN A 671 -37.62 -18.34 -30.16
N ALA A 672 -38.73 -17.78 -29.68
CA ALA A 672 -38.89 -17.36 -28.29
C ALA A 672 -38.69 -18.52 -27.29
N LYS A 673 -39.24 -19.71 -27.57
CA LYS A 673 -39.00 -20.93 -26.76
C LYS A 673 -37.55 -21.38 -26.84
N LYS A 674 -36.87 -21.30 -27.99
CA LYS A 674 -35.42 -21.60 -28.11
C LYS A 674 -34.55 -20.57 -27.42
N GLU A 675 -34.93 -19.29 -27.41
CA GLU A 675 -34.23 -18.21 -26.70
C GLU A 675 -34.46 -18.30 -25.20
N ALA A 676 -35.66 -18.64 -24.74
CA ALA A 676 -35.96 -18.91 -23.34
C ALA A 676 -35.29 -20.20 -22.84
N LEU A 677 -35.29 -21.28 -23.64
CA LEU A 677 -34.52 -22.50 -23.36
C LEU A 677 -33.02 -22.24 -23.36
N LYS A 678 -32.51 -21.42 -24.29
CA LYS A 678 -31.12 -20.99 -24.30
C LYS A 678 -30.80 -20.14 -23.07
N ARG A 679 -31.66 -19.20 -22.66
CA ARG A 679 -31.46 -18.40 -21.44
C ARG A 679 -31.45 -19.28 -20.20
N LYS A 680 -32.40 -20.23 -20.08
CA LYS A 680 -32.44 -21.23 -19.00
C LYS A 680 -31.22 -22.17 -19.03
N PHE A 681 -30.70 -22.52 -20.21
CA PHE A 681 -29.48 -23.32 -20.37
C PHE A 681 -28.23 -22.52 -19.98
N ASP A 682 -28.09 -21.28 -20.46
CA ASP A 682 -27.00 -20.37 -20.13
C ASP A 682 -27.03 -20.06 -18.61
N GLU A 683 -28.20 -19.80 -18.00
CA GLU A 683 -28.39 -19.63 -16.55
C GLU A 683 -28.06 -20.90 -15.72
N GLN A 684 -28.13 -22.10 -16.30
CA GLN A 684 -27.79 -23.37 -15.63
C GLN A 684 -26.36 -23.88 -15.91
N TYR A 685 -25.73 -23.45 -17.00
CA TYR A 685 -24.45 -24.00 -17.47
C TYR A 685 -23.31 -22.97 -17.64
N ASP A 686 -23.53 -21.66 -17.44
CA ASP A 686 -22.44 -20.66 -17.30
C ASP A 686 -21.75 -20.71 -15.91
N ASP A 687 -21.48 -21.93 -15.44
CA ASP A 687 -20.40 -22.20 -14.49
C ASP A 687 -19.08 -21.75 -15.15
N PRO A 688 -18.11 -21.12 -14.45
CA PRO A 688 -17.14 -20.20 -15.07
C PRO A 688 -16.01 -20.84 -15.89
N GLU A 689 -16.27 -22.00 -16.50
CA GLU A 689 -15.40 -22.73 -17.43
C GLU A 689 -15.04 -21.94 -18.70
N SER A 690 -15.76 -20.85 -19.04
CA SER A 690 -15.32 -19.89 -20.06
C SER A 690 -13.92 -19.31 -19.76
N SER A 691 -13.46 -19.39 -18.50
CA SER A 691 -12.11 -18.98 -18.06
C SER A 691 -10.97 -19.93 -18.49
N LYS A 692 -11.26 -21.07 -19.14
CA LYS A 692 -10.30 -22.19 -19.41
C LYS A 692 -9.04 -21.87 -20.24
N GLY A 693 -8.86 -20.63 -20.69
CA GLY A 693 -7.64 -20.15 -21.36
C GLY A 693 -6.71 -19.26 -20.50
N LEU A 694 -7.17 -18.75 -19.35
CA LEU A 694 -6.46 -17.74 -18.55
C LEU A 694 -5.60 -18.35 -17.43
N ASP A 695 -4.45 -17.72 -17.13
CA ASP A 695 -3.66 -18.09 -15.94
C ASP A 695 -4.34 -17.56 -14.65
N PHE A 696 -4.03 -18.17 -13.51
CA PHE A 696 -4.52 -17.76 -12.18
C PHE A 696 -4.18 -16.30 -11.84
N TYR A 697 -3.08 -15.78 -12.39
CA TYR A 697 -2.65 -14.39 -12.22
C TYR A 697 -3.41 -13.39 -13.11
N GLU A 698 -4.08 -13.86 -14.16
CA GLU A 698 -4.84 -13.02 -15.09
C GLU A 698 -6.31 -13.01 -14.68
N SER A 699 -6.92 -14.17 -14.45
CA SER A 699 -8.24 -14.30 -13.80
C SER A 699 -8.36 -13.48 -12.50
N ALA A 700 -7.43 -13.65 -11.54
CA ALA A 700 -7.44 -12.88 -10.30
C ALA A 700 -7.18 -11.36 -10.48
N LYS A 701 -6.69 -10.90 -11.65
CA LYS A 701 -6.64 -9.47 -11.99
C LYS A 701 -7.94 -8.99 -12.60
N ASP A 702 -8.52 -9.78 -13.48
CA ASP A 702 -9.73 -9.43 -14.20
C ASP A 702 -10.93 -9.38 -13.24
N GLU A 703 -10.94 -10.24 -12.21
CA GLU A 703 -11.80 -10.11 -11.02
C GLU A 703 -11.63 -8.75 -10.30
N MET A 704 -10.38 -8.38 -9.94
CA MET A 704 -10.10 -7.09 -9.30
C MET A 704 -10.45 -5.90 -10.19
N ALA A 705 -10.26 -6.01 -11.51
CA ALA A 705 -10.58 -4.98 -12.49
C ALA A 705 -12.09 -4.83 -12.68
N ARG A 706 -12.82 -5.95 -12.74
CA ARG A 706 -14.30 -5.98 -12.76
C ARG A 706 -14.87 -5.33 -11.50
N GLN A 707 -14.34 -5.64 -10.33
CA GLN A 707 -14.75 -4.96 -9.08
C GLN A 707 -14.47 -3.44 -9.15
N LEU A 708 -13.28 -3.02 -9.60
CA LEU A 708 -12.96 -1.59 -9.75
C LEU A 708 -13.82 -0.86 -10.80
N ALA A 709 -14.38 -1.58 -11.79
CA ALA A 709 -15.34 -1.04 -12.75
C ALA A 709 -16.75 -0.94 -12.16
N LEU A 710 -17.23 -1.97 -11.45
CA LEU A 710 -18.51 -1.95 -10.72
C LEU A 710 -18.54 -0.81 -9.70
N ASN A 711 -17.52 -0.72 -8.85
CA ASN A 711 -17.29 0.38 -7.91
C ASN A 711 -17.19 1.78 -8.56
N ARG A 712 -17.05 1.88 -9.89
CA ARG A 712 -17.10 3.16 -10.60
C ARG A 712 -18.52 3.47 -11.03
N ALA A 713 -19.17 2.52 -11.72
CA ALA A 713 -20.54 2.62 -12.22
C ALA A 713 -21.56 2.87 -11.11
N GLU A 714 -21.41 2.23 -9.94
CA GLU A 714 -22.24 2.45 -8.74
C GLU A 714 -22.27 3.92 -8.27
N PHE A 715 -21.23 4.70 -8.57
CA PHE A 715 -21.13 6.12 -8.24
C PHE A 715 -21.14 7.03 -9.48
N GLU A 716 -21.59 6.56 -10.64
CA GLU A 716 -21.88 7.41 -11.80
C GLU A 716 -23.31 7.98 -11.67
N GLY A 717 -23.48 9.28 -11.94
CA GLY A 717 -24.76 9.99 -11.76
C GLY A 717 -25.08 10.46 -10.32
N ILE A 718 -24.33 10.04 -9.29
CA ILE A 718 -24.50 10.53 -7.92
C ILE A 718 -23.78 11.88 -7.73
N ASP A 719 -24.46 12.83 -7.09
CA ASP A 719 -23.92 14.15 -6.75
C ASP A 719 -22.63 14.08 -5.90
N THR A 720 -21.78 15.09 -6.06
CA THR A 720 -20.46 15.19 -5.42
C THR A 720 -20.47 15.28 -3.90
N GLU A 721 -21.45 15.97 -3.28
CA GLU A 721 -21.55 16.04 -1.82
C GLU A 721 -22.00 14.68 -1.26
N SER A 722 -23.06 14.12 -1.85
CA SER A 722 -23.58 12.79 -1.48
C SER A 722 -22.52 11.68 -1.68
N ARG A 723 -21.72 11.77 -2.75
CA ARG A 723 -20.60 10.86 -3.03
C ARG A 723 -19.48 11.01 -2.03
N THR A 724 -19.05 12.23 -1.70
CA THR A 724 -17.95 12.45 -0.74
C THR A 724 -18.30 11.99 0.67
N LEU A 725 -19.58 12.04 1.07
CA LEU A 725 -20.06 11.49 2.33
C LEU A 725 -19.94 9.96 2.40
N VAL A 726 -20.37 9.23 1.36
CA VAL A 726 -20.34 7.74 1.32
C VAL A 726 -18.93 7.20 1.03
N GLU A 727 -18.27 7.74 0.01
CA GLU A 727 -17.00 7.24 -0.52
C GLU A 727 -15.77 7.83 0.22
N GLY A 728 -15.88 9.05 0.75
CA GLY A 728 -14.76 9.87 1.18
C GLY A 728 -14.10 10.67 0.05
N PHE A 729 -13.22 11.61 0.39
CA PHE A 729 -12.43 12.39 -0.56
C PHE A 729 -11.44 11.49 -1.31
N ARG A 730 -11.55 11.47 -2.65
CA ARG A 730 -10.75 10.61 -3.53
C ARG A 730 -9.26 11.03 -3.57
N PRO A 731 -8.32 10.08 -3.65
CA PRO A 731 -6.90 10.40 -3.85
C PRO A 731 -6.69 11.03 -5.23
N GLY A 732 -6.18 12.26 -5.25
CA GLY A 732 -6.16 13.11 -6.44
C GLY A 732 -6.78 14.49 -6.20
N SER A 733 -7.79 14.57 -5.32
CA SER A 733 -8.37 15.84 -4.87
C SER A 733 -7.37 16.65 -4.06
N TYR A 734 -7.38 17.97 -4.25
CA TYR A 734 -6.72 18.93 -3.36
C TYR A 734 -7.69 19.26 -2.22
N VAL A 735 -7.24 19.14 -0.96
CA VAL A 735 -8.08 19.36 0.21
C VAL A 735 -7.44 20.32 1.21
N ARG A 736 -8.29 21.04 1.93
CA ARG A 736 -8.01 21.85 3.11
C ARG A 736 -8.54 21.09 4.33
N ILE A 737 -7.65 20.73 5.25
CA ILE A 737 -7.97 19.97 6.46
C ILE A 737 -7.79 20.88 7.66
N GLU A 738 -8.80 20.98 8.52
CA GLU A 738 -8.74 21.75 9.76
C GLU A 738 -8.51 20.80 10.95
N LEU A 739 -7.46 21.07 11.74
CA LEU A 739 -7.08 20.31 12.92
C LEU A 739 -7.19 21.20 14.17
N GLN A 740 -7.91 20.72 15.18
CA GLN A 740 -7.97 21.34 16.51
C GLN A 740 -6.92 20.73 17.46
N ASN A 741 -6.70 21.39 18.60
CA ASN A 741 -5.84 20.94 19.70
C ASN A 741 -4.38 20.65 19.26
N VAL A 742 -3.86 21.47 18.34
CA VAL A 742 -2.49 21.34 17.83
C VAL A 742 -1.51 22.07 18.77
N PRO A 743 -0.47 21.42 19.32
CA PRO A 743 0.44 22.07 20.26
C PRO A 743 1.12 23.31 19.67
N CYS A 744 1.19 24.40 20.45
CA CYS A 744 1.70 25.70 19.99
C CYS A 744 3.14 25.63 19.45
N GLU A 745 3.97 24.72 19.98
CA GLU A 745 5.36 24.54 19.55
C GLU A 745 5.48 24.12 18.08
N LEU A 746 4.45 23.50 17.48
CA LEU A 746 4.47 23.19 16.04
C LEU A 746 4.47 24.46 15.18
N VAL A 747 3.71 25.47 15.59
CA VAL A 747 3.55 26.74 14.86
C VAL A 747 4.71 27.69 15.16
N GLU A 748 5.20 27.70 16.40
CA GLU A 748 6.37 28.49 16.81
C GLU A 748 7.67 27.93 16.20
N HIS A 749 7.85 26.62 16.18
CA HIS A 749 9.04 25.95 15.62
C HIS A 749 8.80 25.37 14.22
N PHE A 750 7.84 25.90 13.47
CA PHE A 750 7.64 25.50 12.08
C PHE A 750 8.90 25.81 11.23
N ASP A 751 9.28 24.87 10.35
CA ASP A 751 10.38 25.02 9.39
C ASP A 751 9.93 24.34 8.09
N PRO A 752 9.72 25.10 7.00
CA PRO A 752 9.37 24.59 5.66
C PRO A 752 10.31 23.51 5.10
N SER A 753 11.52 23.37 5.63
CA SER A 753 12.47 22.33 5.21
C SER A 753 12.07 20.92 5.70
N TYR A 754 11.18 20.80 6.68
CA TYR A 754 10.66 19.50 7.15
C TYR A 754 9.27 19.22 6.56
N PRO A 755 9.10 18.17 5.76
CA PRO A 755 7.80 17.85 5.16
C PRO A 755 6.80 17.39 6.23
N ILE A 756 5.66 18.07 6.32
CA ILE A 756 4.53 17.64 7.16
C ILE A 756 3.69 16.61 6.40
N ILE A 757 3.45 15.48 7.05
CA ILE A 757 2.67 14.36 6.53
C ILE A 757 1.50 14.10 7.48
N ILE A 758 0.33 13.88 6.91
CA ILE A 758 -0.93 13.53 7.58
C ILE A 758 -1.20 12.08 7.19
N GLY A 759 -1.08 11.15 8.14
CA GLY A 759 -1.45 9.74 7.92
C GLY A 759 -2.79 9.45 8.57
N GLY A 760 -3.80 9.07 7.79
CA GLY A 760 -5.05 8.56 8.36
C GLY A 760 -4.82 7.23 9.06
N LEU A 761 -5.28 7.13 10.30
CA LEU A 761 -5.26 5.91 11.09
C LEU A 761 -6.46 5.03 10.71
N LEU A 762 -6.28 3.72 10.83
CA LEU A 762 -7.42 2.78 10.81
C LEU A 762 -7.91 2.59 12.25
N ALA A 763 -9.21 2.34 12.44
CA ALA A 763 -9.78 2.06 13.77
C ALA A 763 -9.08 0.90 14.52
N ALA A 764 -8.42 -0.01 13.79
CA ALA A 764 -7.58 -1.05 14.37
C ALA A 764 -6.27 -0.51 14.99
N GLU A 765 -5.68 0.56 14.45
CA GLU A 765 -4.42 1.19 14.88
C GLU A 765 -4.59 2.25 15.96
N GLU A 766 -5.81 2.73 16.24
CA GLU A 766 -6.10 3.62 17.37
C GLU A 766 -5.94 2.91 18.73
N ARG A 767 -6.16 1.58 18.75
CA ARG A 767 -6.09 0.78 19.98
C ARG A 767 -4.65 0.52 20.40
N PHE A 768 -4.41 0.55 21.72
CA PHE A 768 -3.16 0.14 22.34
C PHE A 768 -3.27 -1.28 22.89
N GLY A 769 -2.18 -2.05 22.80
CA GLY A 769 -2.14 -3.42 23.30
C GLY A 769 -0.74 -4.02 23.32
N TYR A 770 -0.65 -5.33 23.53
CA TYR A 770 0.60 -6.07 23.40
C TYR A 770 0.80 -6.56 21.96
N VAL A 771 1.73 -5.92 21.24
CA VAL A 771 2.05 -6.32 19.86
C VAL A 771 3.13 -7.41 19.89
N GLN A 772 2.87 -8.56 19.26
CA GLN A 772 3.90 -9.58 19.05
C GLN A 772 4.53 -9.43 17.66
N VAL A 773 5.85 -9.25 17.64
CA VAL A 773 6.62 -9.02 16.42
C VAL A 773 7.74 -10.03 16.23
N ARG A 774 8.10 -10.31 14.98
CA ARG A 774 9.29 -11.08 14.60
C ARG A 774 10.44 -10.12 14.30
N ILE A 775 11.34 -9.94 15.25
CA ILE A 775 12.45 -8.98 15.16
C ILE A 775 13.80 -9.68 14.93
N LYS A 776 14.69 -9.01 14.18
CA LYS A 776 16.08 -9.42 13.98
C LYS A 776 17.00 -8.21 14.05
N ARG A 777 18.08 -8.36 14.81
CA ARG A 777 19.21 -7.41 14.89
C ARG A 777 19.79 -7.17 13.49
N HIS A 778 20.02 -5.92 13.10
CA HIS A 778 20.44 -5.61 11.74
C HIS A 778 21.85 -6.15 11.42
N ARG A 779 22.11 -6.47 10.13
CA ARG A 779 23.38 -7.07 9.64
C ARG A 779 24.63 -6.22 9.91
N TRP A 780 24.48 -4.89 9.90
CA TRP A 780 25.57 -3.92 10.08
C TRP A 780 25.56 -3.22 11.44
N PHE A 781 24.52 -3.44 12.25
CA PHE A 781 24.58 -3.03 13.66
C PHE A 781 25.59 -3.90 14.40
N THR A 782 26.31 -3.35 15.37
CA THR A 782 27.45 -4.05 16.02
C THR A 782 27.11 -4.71 17.34
N ARG A 783 26.14 -4.18 18.10
CA ARG A 783 25.81 -4.61 19.46
C ARG A 783 24.59 -5.55 19.47
N PRO A 784 24.49 -6.56 20.36
CA PRO A 784 23.23 -7.26 20.60
C PRO A 784 22.25 -6.33 21.34
N LEU A 785 20.95 -6.48 21.08
CA LEU A 785 19.91 -5.74 21.80
C LEU A 785 19.55 -6.50 23.08
N LYS A 786 19.26 -5.78 24.16
CA LYS A 786 19.03 -6.35 25.51
C LYS A 786 17.56 -6.22 25.89
N THR A 787 17.01 -7.24 26.55
CA THR A 787 15.62 -7.18 27.06
C THR A 787 15.48 -6.13 28.14
N ASN A 788 14.40 -5.37 28.09
CA ASN A 788 14.10 -4.26 29.00
C ASN A 788 15.07 -3.06 28.86
N ASP A 789 15.79 -2.93 27.75
CA ASP A 789 16.34 -1.64 27.29
C ASP A 789 15.32 -1.00 26.33
N PRO A 790 15.19 0.33 26.33
CA PRO A 790 14.27 1.02 25.43
C PRO A 790 14.73 0.92 23.97
N LEU A 791 13.77 0.84 23.06
CA LEU A 791 13.99 0.78 21.62
C LEU A 791 12.94 1.65 20.92
N ILE A 792 13.37 2.47 19.96
CA ILE A 792 12.50 3.33 19.17
C ILE A 792 12.02 2.54 17.96
N PHE A 793 10.72 2.37 17.80
CA PHE A 793 10.06 1.70 16.68
C PHE A 793 9.50 2.75 15.72
N SER A 794 9.71 2.54 14.42
CA SER A 794 8.91 3.15 13.36
C SER A 794 7.97 2.07 12.83
N LEU A 795 6.68 2.17 13.15
CA LEU A 795 5.65 1.17 12.85
C LEU A 795 4.37 1.88 12.39
N GLY A 796 3.86 1.51 11.21
CA GLY A 796 2.84 2.30 10.52
C GLY A 796 3.29 3.75 10.33
N TRP A 797 2.39 4.70 10.52
CA TRP A 797 2.74 6.13 10.56
C TRP A 797 3.60 6.49 11.77
N ARG A 798 3.32 5.90 12.93
CA ARG A 798 3.86 6.34 14.23
C ARG A 798 5.34 6.03 14.42
N ARG A 799 6.01 6.91 15.18
CA ARG A 799 7.35 6.71 15.76
C ARG A 799 7.23 6.77 17.27
N PHE A 800 7.68 5.74 17.99
CA PHE A 800 7.60 5.70 19.45
C PHE A 800 8.67 4.83 20.09
N GLN A 801 9.08 5.19 21.29
CA GLN A 801 9.94 4.39 22.14
C GLN A 801 9.11 3.44 23.01
N SER A 802 9.46 2.15 22.99
CA SER A 802 8.85 1.12 23.84
C SER A 802 9.94 0.20 24.42
N VAL A 803 9.58 -0.69 25.36
CA VAL A 803 10.51 -1.53 26.14
C VAL A 803 10.27 -3.02 25.84
N PRO A 804 10.91 -3.60 24.81
CA PRO A 804 10.63 -4.95 24.36
C PRO A 804 11.20 -6.07 25.24
N ILE A 805 10.43 -7.15 25.36
CA ILE A 805 10.88 -8.45 25.86
C ILE A 805 11.10 -9.41 24.69
N TYR A 806 12.37 -9.77 24.45
CA TYR A 806 12.76 -10.79 23.48
C TYR A 806 12.48 -12.21 24.01
N SER A 807 11.95 -13.07 23.14
CA SER A 807 11.67 -14.48 23.44
C SER A 807 11.87 -15.39 22.22
N LEU A 808 11.95 -16.69 22.48
CA LEU A 808 11.92 -17.75 21.46
C LEU A 808 10.96 -18.85 21.93
N ASP A 809 10.17 -19.42 21.02
CA ASP A 809 9.48 -20.69 21.32
C ASP A 809 10.53 -21.80 21.51
N ASP A 810 10.44 -22.51 22.63
CA ASP A 810 11.38 -23.59 23.01
C ASP A 810 10.99 -24.93 22.35
N HIS A 811 10.46 -24.87 21.11
CA HIS A 811 9.75 -25.94 20.39
C HIS A 811 8.68 -26.66 21.24
N SER A 812 8.03 -25.93 22.16
CA SER A 812 7.31 -26.57 23.27
C SER A 812 6.22 -25.68 23.87
N ILE A 813 5.41 -25.05 22.99
CA ILE A 813 4.19 -24.29 23.33
C ILE A 813 4.49 -23.13 24.30
N ARG A 814 5.73 -22.62 24.33
CA ARG A 814 6.23 -21.75 25.41
C ARG A 814 7.24 -20.75 24.91
N MET A 815 6.85 -19.48 24.94
CA MET A 815 7.69 -18.33 24.63
C MET A 815 8.71 -18.11 25.76
N ARG A 816 9.89 -18.71 25.64
CA ARG A 816 10.98 -18.58 26.61
C ARG A 816 11.64 -17.22 26.47
N MET A 817 11.60 -16.42 27.54
CA MET A 817 12.33 -15.15 27.63
C MET A 817 13.83 -15.33 27.36
N LEU A 818 14.40 -14.47 26.52
CA LEU A 818 15.85 -14.30 26.35
C LEU A 818 16.37 -13.18 27.26
N LYS A 819 17.69 -12.95 27.24
CA LYS A 819 18.32 -11.74 27.81
C LYS A 819 18.75 -10.74 26.74
N TYR A 820 19.00 -11.25 25.53
CA TYR A 820 19.51 -10.52 24.39
C TYR A 820 18.91 -11.09 23.10
N THR A 821 18.89 -10.31 22.02
CA THR A 821 18.61 -10.82 20.67
C THR A 821 19.73 -11.77 20.21
N PRO A 822 19.41 -12.88 19.51
CA PRO A 822 20.41 -13.67 18.81
C PRO A 822 21.11 -12.84 17.71
N GLU A 823 22.38 -13.13 17.45
CA GLU A 823 23.21 -12.26 16.58
C GLU A 823 22.78 -12.26 15.10
N HIS A 824 22.25 -13.38 14.60
CA HIS A 824 21.89 -13.57 13.18
C HIS A 824 20.53 -14.24 12.94
N MET A 825 19.84 -14.68 14.00
CA MET A 825 18.54 -15.38 13.95
C MET A 825 17.40 -14.40 14.26
N HIS A 826 16.20 -14.64 13.74
CA HIS A 826 15.00 -13.94 14.17
C HIS A 826 14.57 -14.44 15.56
N CYS A 827 14.01 -13.54 16.36
CA CYS A 827 13.36 -13.87 17.63
C CYS A 827 12.01 -13.15 17.72
N TYR A 828 11.16 -13.59 18.64
CA TYR A 828 9.94 -12.85 18.95
C TYR A 828 10.32 -11.69 19.87
N ALA A 829 9.66 -10.55 19.71
CA ALA A 829 9.55 -9.54 20.76
C ALA A 829 8.09 -9.29 21.05
N THR A 830 7.79 -8.98 22.31
CA THR A 830 6.51 -8.43 22.72
C THR A 830 6.78 -7.14 23.47
N PHE A 831 6.02 -6.10 23.13
CA PHE A 831 6.09 -4.77 23.74
C PHE A 831 4.68 -4.16 23.80
N TYR A 832 4.52 -3.12 24.62
CA TYR A 832 3.28 -2.35 24.69
C TYR A 832 3.36 -1.16 23.73
N GLY A 833 2.28 -0.91 22.99
CA GLY A 833 2.20 0.21 22.05
C GLY A 833 0.92 0.19 21.22
N PRO A 834 0.80 1.11 20.25
CA PRO A 834 -0.30 1.10 19.28
C PRO A 834 -0.27 -0.20 18.47
N VAL A 835 -1.45 -0.72 18.21
CA VAL A 835 -1.68 -1.84 17.28
C VAL A 835 -1.36 -1.39 15.85
N ALA A 836 -0.89 -2.32 15.03
CA ALA A 836 -0.69 -2.13 13.60
C ALA A 836 -0.98 -3.45 12.87
N LEU A 837 -1.43 -3.39 11.61
CA LEU A 837 -1.89 -4.58 10.88
C LEU A 837 -0.83 -5.72 10.82
N PRO A 838 -1.23 -7.00 10.87
CA PRO A 838 -0.28 -8.12 10.76
C PRO A 838 0.48 -8.10 9.44
N ASN A 839 1.69 -8.66 9.43
CA ASN A 839 2.64 -8.58 8.31
C ASN A 839 3.17 -7.16 7.96
N THR A 840 2.80 -6.11 8.71
CA THR A 840 3.43 -4.78 8.57
C THR A 840 4.91 -4.82 8.95
N GLY A 841 5.77 -4.30 8.07
CA GLY A 841 7.21 -4.19 8.28
C GLY A 841 7.60 -2.95 9.10
N PHE A 842 8.65 -3.07 9.92
CA PHE A 842 9.12 -1.98 10.79
C PHE A 842 10.65 -1.91 10.92
N CYS A 843 11.13 -0.69 11.14
CA CYS A 843 12.51 -0.38 11.52
C CYS A 843 12.58 -0.05 13.03
N ALA A 844 13.72 -0.35 13.66
CA ALA A 844 13.95 -0.05 15.06
C ALA A 844 15.36 0.47 15.37
N PHE A 845 15.44 1.45 16.26
CA PHE A 845 16.61 2.31 16.52
C PHE A 845 16.90 2.42 18.02
N ASN A 846 18.18 2.40 18.39
CA ASN A 846 18.64 2.64 19.76
C ASN A 846 18.74 4.14 20.13
N SER A 847 18.94 4.99 19.11
CA SER A 847 19.04 6.46 19.22
C SER A 847 18.81 7.05 17.82
N LEU A 848 18.34 8.30 17.77
CA LEU A 848 18.11 9.04 16.51
C LEU A 848 19.24 10.04 16.20
N SER A 849 19.97 10.52 17.22
CA SER A 849 21.04 11.53 17.08
C SER A 849 22.10 11.14 16.02
N GLY A 850 22.45 12.11 15.18
CA GLY A 850 23.49 12.00 14.15
C GLY A 850 24.92 11.96 14.70
N GLU A 851 25.14 12.26 15.98
CA GLU A 851 26.47 12.17 16.61
C GLU A 851 26.98 10.72 16.76
N ALA A 852 26.12 9.73 16.59
CA ALA A 852 26.43 8.33 16.88
C ALA A 852 27.42 7.74 15.83
N PRO A 853 28.66 7.38 16.20
CA PRO A 853 29.64 6.86 15.23
C PRO A 853 29.32 5.39 14.86
N GLY A 854 28.54 5.21 13.79
CA GLY A 854 28.22 3.91 13.22
C GLY A 854 26.78 3.84 12.68
N PHE A 855 26.36 2.63 12.29
CA PHE A 855 25.05 2.38 11.72
C PHE A 855 23.94 2.48 12.79
N ARG A 856 22.99 3.42 12.63
CA ARG A 856 21.92 3.77 13.60
C ARG A 856 20.79 2.74 13.66
N ILE A 857 20.37 2.18 12.52
CA ILE A 857 19.29 1.18 12.46
C ILE A 857 19.75 -0.10 13.19
N SER A 858 19.08 -0.39 14.30
CA SER A 858 19.52 -1.37 15.28
C SER A 858 18.87 -2.75 15.05
N ALA A 859 17.63 -2.77 14.59
CA ALA A 859 16.91 -3.96 14.16
C ALA A 859 15.88 -3.67 13.07
N THR A 860 15.43 -4.74 12.40
CA THR A 860 14.28 -4.75 11.49
C THR A 860 13.36 -5.91 11.85
N GLY A 861 12.09 -5.82 11.49
CA GLY A 861 11.13 -6.88 11.78
C GLY A 861 9.79 -6.74 11.06
N VAL A 862 8.88 -7.64 11.41
CA VAL A 862 7.52 -7.70 10.89
C VAL A 862 6.54 -8.01 12.03
N VAL A 863 5.38 -7.35 12.08
CA VAL A 863 4.29 -7.68 13.03
C VAL A 863 3.71 -9.05 12.73
N LEU A 864 3.46 -9.86 13.76
CA LEU A 864 2.86 -11.19 13.60
C LEU A 864 1.43 -11.27 14.13
N ASP A 865 1.21 -10.81 15.37
CA ASP A 865 -0.03 -11.03 16.12
C ASP A 865 -0.35 -9.79 16.98
N ILE A 866 -1.64 -9.56 17.20
CA ILE A 866 -2.23 -8.36 17.79
C ILE A 866 -2.92 -8.72 19.10
N ASP A 867 -2.73 -7.88 20.12
CA ASP A 867 -3.48 -7.85 21.39
C ASP A 867 -3.47 -9.13 22.27
N ARG A 868 -2.88 -10.22 21.79
CA ARG A 868 -2.78 -11.45 22.56
C ARG A 868 -1.86 -11.25 23.78
N SER A 869 -2.40 -11.50 24.97
CA SER A 869 -1.62 -11.55 26.23
C SER A 869 -0.66 -12.76 26.25
N VAL A 870 0.47 -12.66 25.54
CA VAL A 870 1.45 -13.75 25.39
C VAL A 870 2.09 -14.06 26.74
N LYS A 871 1.84 -15.26 27.28
CA LYS A 871 2.42 -15.77 28.53
C LYS A 871 3.91 -16.11 28.35
N ILE A 872 4.75 -15.08 28.31
CA ILE A 872 6.22 -15.21 28.24
C ILE A 872 6.73 -15.81 29.56
N VAL A 873 7.61 -16.81 29.46
CA VAL A 873 8.16 -17.51 30.62
C VAL A 873 9.68 -17.38 30.72
N LYS A 874 10.15 -16.90 31.88
CA LYS A 874 11.56 -16.90 32.26
C LYS A 874 11.89 -18.21 32.95
N LYS A 875 12.96 -18.87 32.50
CA LYS A 875 13.47 -20.12 33.07
C LYS A 875 14.17 -19.83 34.40
N LEU A 876 13.65 -20.39 35.48
CA LEU A 876 14.23 -20.30 36.82
C LEU A 876 14.83 -21.66 37.21
N LYS A 877 15.94 -21.65 37.95
CA LYS A 877 16.52 -22.87 38.54
C LYS A 877 16.61 -22.68 40.04
N LEU A 878 15.93 -23.54 40.79
CA LEU A 878 16.25 -23.73 42.20
C LEU A 878 17.41 -24.75 42.26
N THR A 879 18.45 -24.44 43.02
CA THR A 879 19.68 -25.24 43.12
C THR A 879 19.91 -25.65 44.57
N GLY A 880 20.32 -26.90 44.81
CA GLY A 880 20.65 -27.39 46.14
C GLY A 880 21.76 -28.43 46.13
N VAL A 881 22.25 -28.76 47.32
CA VAL A 881 23.44 -29.59 47.52
C VAL A 881 23.07 -30.87 48.28
N PRO A 882 23.51 -32.06 47.83
CA PRO A 882 23.29 -33.31 48.56
C PRO A 882 24.23 -33.43 49.76
N PHE A 883 23.68 -33.44 50.97
CA PHE A 883 24.48 -33.53 52.20
C PHE A 883 24.65 -34.97 52.71
N LYS A 884 23.63 -35.84 52.51
CA LYS A 884 23.65 -37.27 52.88
C LYS A 884 23.20 -38.11 51.69
N ILE A 885 24.00 -39.13 51.32
CA ILE A 885 23.84 -39.88 50.06
C ILE A 885 23.89 -41.39 50.35
N TYR A 886 22.91 -42.13 49.86
CA TYR A 886 22.81 -43.59 49.98
C TYR A 886 23.15 -44.26 48.64
N LYS A 887 22.35 -45.22 48.15
CA LYS A 887 22.48 -45.77 46.79
C LYS A 887 21.70 -44.91 45.79
N ASN A 888 20.37 -44.98 45.82
CA ASN A 888 19.48 -44.23 44.93
C ASN A 888 18.75 -43.06 45.62
N THR A 889 18.94 -42.86 46.93
CA THR A 889 18.34 -41.75 47.68
C THR A 889 19.39 -40.78 48.19
N ALA A 890 19.09 -39.49 48.13
CA ALA A 890 19.90 -38.44 48.74
C ALA A 890 19.01 -37.47 49.54
N PHE A 891 19.58 -36.89 50.58
CA PHE A 891 19.00 -35.77 51.31
C PHE A 891 19.67 -34.49 50.80
N VAL A 892 18.84 -33.55 50.34
CA VAL A 892 19.25 -32.31 49.68
C VAL A 892 18.93 -31.15 50.61
N LYS A 893 19.81 -30.15 50.66
CA LYS A 893 19.61 -28.88 51.39
C LYS A 893 19.90 -27.68 50.48
N ASP A 894 19.65 -26.49 51.01
CA ASP A 894 19.95 -25.19 50.38
C ASP A 894 19.21 -24.90 49.06
N MET A 895 18.08 -25.58 48.79
CA MET A 895 17.21 -25.34 47.61
C MET A 895 15.90 -24.63 47.95
N PHE A 896 15.43 -24.84 49.17
CA PHE A 896 14.21 -24.31 49.77
C PHE A 896 14.55 -23.87 51.19
N ASN A 897 13.78 -22.95 51.75
CA ASN A 897 13.97 -22.46 53.12
C ASN A 897 13.06 -23.19 54.11
N SER A 898 11.82 -23.48 53.72
CA SER A 898 10.79 -24.06 54.60
C SER A 898 10.32 -25.45 54.18
N ALA A 899 9.75 -26.20 55.14
CA ALA A 899 9.09 -27.48 54.83
C ALA A 899 7.82 -27.30 53.97
N LEU A 900 7.17 -26.13 54.04
CA LEU A 900 5.99 -25.78 53.25
C LEU A 900 6.34 -25.59 51.76
N GLU A 901 7.47 -24.95 51.45
CA GLU A 901 8.01 -24.91 50.09
C GLU A 901 8.28 -26.32 49.55
N VAL A 902 8.91 -27.19 50.34
CA VAL A 902 9.15 -28.58 49.92
C VAL A 902 7.85 -29.31 49.63
N ALA A 903 6.81 -29.15 50.47
CA ALA A 903 5.51 -29.77 50.25
C ALA A 903 4.87 -29.28 48.92
N LYS A 904 4.95 -27.98 48.63
CA LYS A 904 4.50 -27.39 47.35
C LYS A 904 5.24 -27.94 46.12
N PHE A 905 6.46 -28.46 46.30
CA PHE A 905 7.27 -29.10 45.27
C PHE A 905 7.43 -30.62 45.47
N GLU A 906 6.58 -31.27 46.28
CA GLU A 906 6.62 -32.73 46.42
C GLU A 906 6.23 -33.41 45.10
N GLY A 907 6.90 -34.52 44.76
CA GLY A 907 6.76 -35.15 43.44
C GLY A 907 7.43 -34.41 42.28
N ALA A 908 8.01 -33.22 42.48
CA ALA A 908 8.64 -32.47 41.39
C ALA A 908 9.92 -33.14 40.84
N ASN A 909 10.11 -33.02 39.53
CA ASN A 909 11.26 -33.59 38.82
C ASN A 909 12.52 -32.72 38.97
N VAL A 910 13.58 -33.31 39.53
CA VAL A 910 14.90 -32.71 39.71
C VAL A 910 15.95 -33.40 38.84
N LYS A 911 17.07 -32.71 38.56
CA LYS A 911 18.19 -33.27 37.78
C LYS A 911 19.53 -32.80 38.32
N THR A 912 20.56 -33.65 38.29
CA THR A 912 21.93 -33.26 38.65
C THR A 912 22.67 -32.65 37.45
N VAL A 913 23.72 -31.86 37.71
CA VAL A 913 24.64 -31.40 36.66
C VAL A 913 25.30 -32.59 35.93
N SER A 914 25.57 -33.70 36.62
CA SER A 914 26.06 -34.95 36.02
C SER A 914 25.02 -35.70 35.17
N GLY A 915 23.78 -35.22 35.08
CA GLY A 915 22.77 -35.72 34.14
C GLY A 915 21.69 -36.65 34.73
N ILE A 916 21.88 -37.13 35.96
CA ILE A 916 21.01 -38.09 36.66
C ILE A 916 19.66 -37.41 36.96
N ARG A 917 18.54 -38.05 36.57
CA ARG A 917 17.18 -37.58 36.91
C ARG A 917 16.79 -38.07 38.30
N GLY A 918 15.87 -37.36 38.93
CA GLY A 918 15.28 -37.74 40.20
C GLY A 918 14.00 -36.99 40.53
N GLN A 919 13.43 -37.27 41.69
CA GLN A 919 12.15 -36.73 42.16
C GLN A 919 12.24 -36.32 43.63
N VAL A 920 11.63 -35.17 43.99
CA VAL A 920 11.36 -34.78 45.39
C VAL A 920 10.36 -35.78 45.99
N LYS A 921 10.62 -36.30 47.20
CA LYS A 921 9.82 -37.38 47.81
C LYS A 921 9.23 -37.11 49.20
N LYS A 922 9.83 -36.24 50.02
CA LYS A 922 9.23 -35.68 51.25
C LYS A 922 10.15 -34.63 51.87
N ALA A 923 9.59 -33.64 52.56
CA ALA A 923 10.31 -32.78 53.50
C ALA A 923 11.00 -33.60 54.62
N LEU A 924 12.12 -33.07 55.13
CA LEU A 924 12.78 -33.52 56.35
C LEU A 924 12.45 -32.54 57.48
N PRO A 925 12.26 -33.02 58.73
CA PRO A 925 11.93 -32.13 59.85
C PRO A 925 13.12 -31.30 60.33
N LYS A 926 14.36 -31.80 60.14
CA LYS A 926 15.62 -31.09 60.43
C LYS A 926 16.72 -31.50 59.43
N PRO A 927 17.56 -30.57 58.92
CA PRO A 927 17.36 -29.12 58.98
C PRO A 927 16.15 -28.69 58.13
N GLU A 928 15.66 -27.47 58.35
CA GLU A 928 14.53 -26.91 57.60
C GLU A 928 14.87 -26.70 56.11
N GLY A 929 13.84 -26.70 55.27
CA GLY A 929 13.99 -26.64 53.80
C GLY A 929 14.64 -27.86 53.14
N ALA A 930 15.21 -28.78 53.92
CA ALA A 930 15.82 -29.99 53.41
C ALA A 930 14.78 -31.06 53.05
N PHE A 931 15.11 -31.90 52.07
CA PHE A 931 14.19 -32.91 51.55
C PHE A 931 14.88 -34.21 51.15
N ARG A 932 14.13 -35.30 51.19
CA ARG A 932 14.50 -36.60 50.62
C ARG A 932 14.15 -36.60 49.13
N ALA A 933 15.11 -36.99 48.30
CA ALA A 933 14.91 -37.24 46.87
C ALA A 933 15.40 -38.63 46.44
N THR A 934 14.75 -39.18 45.42
CA THR A 934 15.11 -40.45 44.75
C THR A 934 15.69 -40.16 43.36
N PHE A 935 16.79 -40.81 43.00
CA PHE A 935 17.53 -40.64 41.75
C PHE A 935 17.75 -41.99 41.03
N GLU A 936 17.97 -41.94 39.72
CA GLU A 936 18.25 -43.12 38.87
C GLU A 936 19.53 -43.86 39.28
N ASP A 937 20.56 -43.13 39.67
CA ASP A 937 21.87 -43.65 40.11
C ASP A 937 22.44 -42.77 41.24
N LYS A 938 23.55 -43.21 41.84
CA LYS A 938 24.19 -42.57 42.99
C LYS A 938 24.85 -41.24 42.62
N VAL A 939 24.20 -40.15 43.02
CA VAL A 939 24.74 -38.78 43.01
C VAL A 939 26.04 -38.67 43.84
N LEU A 940 26.89 -37.70 43.51
CA LEU A 940 28.12 -37.39 44.25
C LEU A 940 27.90 -36.20 45.20
N LYS A 941 28.71 -36.09 46.27
CA LYS A 941 28.69 -34.93 47.18
C LYS A 941 29.10 -33.61 46.50
N SER A 942 29.72 -33.71 45.31
CA SER A 942 30.08 -32.59 44.44
C SER A 942 29.04 -32.26 43.36
N ASP A 943 27.93 -33.02 43.26
CA ASP A 943 26.86 -32.70 42.32
C ASP A 943 26.01 -31.53 42.83
N ILE A 944 25.74 -30.56 41.96
CA ILE A 944 24.65 -29.61 42.17
C ILE A 944 23.36 -30.24 41.63
N ILE A 945 22.32 -30.27 42.45
CA ILE A 945 20.99 -30.74 42.11
C ILE A 945 20.15 -29.51 41.76
N PHE A 946 19.36 -29.55 40.69
CA PHE A 946 18.48 -28.44 40.32
C PHE A 946 17.09 -28.86 39.88
N LEU A 947 16.10 -28.04 40.25
CA LEU A 947 14.72 -28.06 39.76
C LEU A 947 14.60 -27.04 38.62
N ARG A 948 13.91 -27.41 37.52
CA ARG A 948 13.64 -26.52 36.38
C ARG A 948 12.25 -25.89 36.51
N ALA A 949 12.19 -24.69 37.07
CA ALA A 949 10.96 -23.91 37.18
C ALA A 949 10.81 -22.95 35.99
N TRP A 950 9.60 -22.43 35.83
CA TRP A 950 9.24 -21.39 34.87
C TRP A 950 8.42 -20.33 35.59
N TYR A 951 8.74 -19.07 35.36
CA TYR A 951 8.07 -17.93 35.97
C TYR A 951 7.52 -17.03 34.86
N SER A 952 6.23 -16.71 34.90
CA SER A 952 5.58 -15.80 33.94
C SER A 952 6.10 -14.38 34.10
N ILE A 953 6.31 -13.66 32.99
CA ILE A 953 6.70 -12.25 33.00
C ILE A 953 5.86 -11.51 31.97
N GLU A 954 5.15 -10.48 32.43
CA GLU A 954 4.48 -9.52 31.56
C GLU A 954 5.47 -8.45 31.02
N PRO A 955 5.26 -7.95 29.79
CA PRO A 955 5.93 -6.74 29.31
C PRO A 955 5.59 -5.51 30.15
N ARG A 956 6.41 -4.46 30.06
CA ARG A 956 6.11 -3.17 30.69
C ARG A 956 5.22 -2.32 29.78
N ASN A 957 4.20 -1.72 30.36
CA ASN A 957 3.32 -0.77 29.67
C ASN A 957 4.02 0.59 29.61
N PHE A 958 5.00 0.70 28.70
CA PHE A 958 5.73 1.94 28.42
C PHE A 958 5.62 2.26 26.93
N TYR A 959 5.14 3.46 26.65
CA TYR A 959 5.01 4.05 25.33
C TYR A 959 5.38 5.54 25.46
N ASN A 960 6.18 6.04 24.52
CA ASN A 960 6.59 7.45 24.47
C ASN A 960 6.75 7.86 22.99
N PRO A 961 5.88 8.72 22.43
CA PRO A 961 5.96 9.12 21.02
C PRO A 961 7.19 9.98 20.72
N VAL A 962 7.71 9.89 19.50
CA VAL A 962 8.84 10.73 19.04
C VAL A 962 8.30 12.03 18.45
N THR A 963 8.11 13.02 19.32
CA THR A 963 7.59 14.37 19.07
C THR A 963 8.64 15.32 18.47
N SER A 964 9.35 14.88 17.42
CA SER A 964 10.50 15.60 16.86
C SER A 964 10.17 16.94 16.18
N LEU A 965 8.93 17.20 15.75
CA LEU A 965 8.55 18.46 15.10
C LEU A 965 8.19 19.57 16.10
N LEU A 966 7.88 19.20 17.35
CA LEU A 966 7.60 20.14 18.46
C LEU A 966 8.86 20.69 19.14
N LEU A 967 10.05 20.24 18.71
CA LEU A 967 11.32 20.70 19.26
C LEU A 967 11.92 21.80 18.38
N SER A 968 12.43 22.86 19.01
CA SER A 968 13.25 23.89 18.33
C SER A 968 14.43 23.26 17.59
N ASN A 969 15.18 22.38 18.27
CA ASN A 969 16.19 21.53 17.67
C ASN A 969 15.61 20.14 17.31
N LYS A 970 14.94 20.05 16.17
CA LYS A 970 14.17 18.87 15.71
C LYS A 970 14.95 17.53 15.74
N ALA A 971 16.26 17.58 15.49
CA ALA A 971 17.13 16.40 15.50
C ALA A 971 17.53 15.89 16.91
N SER A 972 17.33 16.68 17.98
CA SER A 972 17.85 16.38 19.33
C SER A 972 16.82 15.81 20.30
N TRP A 973 15.92 14.94 19.83
CA TRP A 973 14.88 14.32 20.66
C TRP A 973 15.48 13.43 21.77
N MET A 974 15.08 13.67 23.02
CA MET A 974 15.52 12.92 24.19
C MET A 974 14.46 11.92 24.67
N GLY A 975 14.82 10.63 24.67
CA GLY A 975 14.02 9.56 25.24
C GLY A 975 14.68 8.88 26.45
N MET A 976 14.08 7.77 26.90
CA MET A 976 14.66 6.89 27.92
C MET A 976 16.05 6.40 27.46
N ARG A 977 17.08 6.61 28.29
CA ARG A 977 18.47 6.21 28.02
C ARG A 977 18.67 4.69 28.12
N LEU A 978 19.61 4.15 27.35
CA LEU A 978 20.01 2.73 27.41
C LEU A 978 20.67 2.39 28.75
N THR A 979 20.54 1.15 29.21
CA THR A 979 21.11 0.73 30.52
C THR A 979 22.64 0.72 30.58
N GLY A 980 23.32 0.89 29.44
CA GLY A 980 24.76 1.15 29.34
C GLY A 980 25.15 2.63 29.39
N GLN A 981 24.28 3.55 28.97
CA GLN A 981 24.49 5.01 29.07
C GLN A 981 24.31 5.46 30.51
N VAL A 982 23.14 5.14 31.10
CA VAL A 982 22.79 5.43 32.50
C VAL A 982 23.93 5.02 33.45
N ARG A 983 24.42 3.79 33.35
CA ARG A 983 25.56 3.29 34.15
C ARG A 983 26.87 4.03 33.95
N ARG A 984 27.16 4.50 32.73
CA ARG A 984 28.38 5.27 32.43
C ARG A 984 28.29 6.66 33.05
N GLU A 985 27.13 7.30 32.94
CA GLU A 985 26.88 8.63 33.52
C GLU A 985 26.80 8.60 35.06
N GLU A 986 26.27 7.53 35.65
CA GLU A 986 26.23 7.31 37.11
C GLU A 986 27.52 6.66 37.68
N GLY A 987 28.53 6.39 36.84
CA GLY A 987 29.78 5.71 37.25
C GLY A 987 29.63 4.23 37.71
N LEU A 988 28.44 3.64 37.55
CA LEU A 988 28.12 2.29 38.02
C LEU A 988 28.73 1.19 37.15
N LYS A 989 29.49 0.30 37.79
CA LYS A 989 30.09 -0.89 37.14
C LYS A 989 29.02 -1.91 36.72
N THR A 990 29.31 -2.68 35.68
CA THR A 990 28.43 -3.76 35.23
C THR A 990 28.43 -4.91 36.25
N PRO A 991 27.25 -5.43 36.66
CA PRO A 991 27.18 -6.51 37.64
C PRO A 991 27.65 -7.83 37.04
N LEU A 992 28.71 -8.40 37.61
CA LEU A 992 29.36 -9.64 37.18
C LEU A 992 29.52 -10.60 38.36
N ASP A 993 28.81 -11.72 38.33
CA ASP A 993 28.99 -12.80 39.31
C ASP A 993 30.20 -13.67 38.93
N VAL A 994 31.16 -13.76 39.87
CA VAL A 994 32.42 -14.51 39.74
C VAL A 994 32.19 -16.02 39.55
N ASN A 995 31.05 -16.56 39.99
CA ASN A 995 30.66 -17.96 39.82
C ASN A 995 30.04 -18.24 38.45
N SER A 996 29.39 -17.25 37.85
CA SER A 996 28.81 -17.32 36.50
C SER A 996 29.86 -17.14 35.39
N THR A 997 31.04 -16.60 35.69
CA THR A 997 32.14 -16.46 34.72
C THR A 997 32.76 -17.81 34.36
N TYR A 998 32.72 -18.18 33.08
CA TYR A 998 33.33 -19.41 32.58
C TYR A 998 34.86 -19.43 32.78
N LYS A 999 35.38 -20.57 33.22
CA LYS A 999 36.81 -20.82 33.45
C LYS A 999 37.21 -22.12 32.75
N LYS A 1000 38.47 -22.23 32.30
CA LYS A 1000 39.02 -23.46 31.70
C LYS A 1000 39.05 -24.57 32.78
N ILE A 1001 38.31 -25.65 32.57
CA ILE A 1001 38.22 -26.77 33.54
C ILE A 1001 39.25 -27.84 33.17
N GLU A 1002 40.31 -27.96 33.97
CA GLU A 1002 41.29 -29.03 33.84
C GLU A 1002 40.83 -30.25 34.65
N ARG A 1003 40.72 -31.41 33.99
CA ARG A 1003 40.14 -32.63 34.58
C ARG A 1003 41.23 -33.68 34.80
N PRO A 1004 41.50 -34.13 36.04
CA PRO A 1004 42.45 -35.20 36.28
C PRO A 1004 41.92 -36.54 35.73
N ALA A 1005 42.83 -37.41 35.29
CA ALA A 1005 42.47 -38.73 34.77
C ALA A 1005 41.81 -39.60 35.86
N ARG A 1006 40.50 -39.87 35.71
CA ARG A 1006 39.69 -40.60 36.69
C ARG A 1006 40.07 -42.08 36.74
N LYS A 1007 40.98 -42.44 37.65
CA LYS A 1007 41.27 -43.82 38.02
C LYS A 1007 40.19 -44.33 38.97
N PHE A 1008 39.58 -45.47 38.64
CA PHE A 1008 38.61 -46.14 39.51
C PHE A 1008 39.32 -47.13 40.45
N ASN A 1009 38.71 -47.40 41.60
CA ASN A 1009 39.19 -48.44 42.51
C ASN A 1009 39.04 -49.84 41.87
N PRO A 1010 39.95 -50.79 42.15
CA PRO A 1010 39.83 -52.16 41.67
C PRO A 1010 38.59 -52.86 42.26
N LEU A 1011 38.08 -53.86 41.54
CA LEU A 1011 36.90 -54.62 41.95
C LEU A 1011 37.14 -55.38 43.27
N HIS A 1012 36.51 -54.93 44.35
CA HIS A 1012 36.56 -55.59 45.65
C HIS A 1012 35.46 -56.65 45.78
N ILE A 1013 35.82 -57.91 45.52
CA ILE A 1013 34.93 -59.06 45.69
C ILE A 1013 34.71 -59.33 47.20
N PRO A 1014 33.47 -59.42 47.72
CA PRO A 1014 33.22 -59.74 49.12
C PRO A 1014 33.76 -61.12 49.51
N LYS A 1015 34.43 -61.24 50.66
CA LYS A 1015 35.08 -62.49 51.12
C LYS A 1015 34.13 -63.70 51.15
N LYS A 1016 32.86 -63.52 51.52
CA LYS A 1016 31.84 -64.58 51.51
C LYS A 1016 31.64 -65.13 50.08
N LEU A 1017 31.49 -64.25 49.09
CA LEU A 1017 31.35 -64.64 47.68
C LEU A 1017 32.67 -65.22 47.12
N GLN A 1018 33.82 -64.66 47.47
CA GLN A 1018 35.13 -65.22 47.09
C GLN A 1018 35.34 -66.65 47.61
N ALA A 1019 34.74 -66.99 48.76
CA ALA A 1019 34.78 -68.35 49.30
C ALA A 1019 33.91 -69.31 48.47
N SER A 1020 32.68 -68.90 48.12
CA SER A 1020 31.68 -69.69 47.38
C SER A 1020 31.86 -69.74 45.86
N LEU A 1021 32.78 -68.96 45.28
CA LEU A 1021 33.09 -69.03 43.85
C LEU A 1021 33.65 -70.42 43.45
N PRO A 1022 33.14 -71.05 42.38
CA PRO A 1022 33.69 -72.29 41.82
C PRO A 1022 35.20 -72.18 41.55
N TYR A 1023 35.94 -73.27 41.76
CA TYR A 1023 37.41 -73.30 41.79
C TYR A 1023 38.08 -72.58 40.59
N ALA A 1024 37.61 -72.82 39.37
CA ALA A 1024 38.15 -72.18 38.15
C ALA A 1024 37.96 -70.64 38.12
N SER A 1025 36.89 -70.13 38.72
CA SER A 1025 36.56 -68.69 38.78
C SER A 1025 37.19 -67.95 39.98
N LYS A 1026 37.80 -68.69 40.91
CA LYS A 1026 38.27 -68.15 42.19
C LYS A 1026 39.56 -67.32 42.00
N PRO A 1027 39.57 -66.02 42.32
CA PRO A 1027 40.71 -65.15 42.00
C PRO A 1027 41.93 -65.50 42.85
N LYS A 1028 43.04 -65.82 42.19
CA LYS A 1028 44.32 -66.29 42.77
C LYS A 1028 45.14 -65.14 43.39
N LEU A 1029 44.55 -64.40 44.32
CA LEU A 1029 45.16 -63.26 45.01
C LEU A 1029 46.15 -63.72 46.09
N MET A 1030 47.45 -63.64 45.80
CA MET A 1030 48.50 -63.91 46.79
C MET A 1030 48.59 -62.79 47.84
N LYS A 1031 48.83 -63.16 49.10
CA LYS A 1031 49.14 -62.20 50.17
C LYS A 1031 50.57 -61.68 49.99
N LYS A 1032 50.81 -60.38 50.18
CA LYS A 1032 52.18 -59.82 50.22
C LYS A 1032 52.96 -60.46 51.39
N GLN A 1033 54.17 -60.94 51.11
CA GLN A 1033 55.09 -61.44 52.13
C GLN A 1033 55.42 -60.30 53.13
N LYS A 1034 55.38 -60.61 54.44
CA LYS A 1034 55.70 -59.66 55.51
C LYS A 1034 57.15 -59.80 56.01
N SER A 1035 57.62 -61.03 56.15
CA SER A 1035 59.00 -61.35 56.51
C SER A 1035 59.89 -61.39 55.27
N GLN A 1036 61.12 -60.89 55.38
CA GLN A 1036 62.14 -61.10 54.37
C GLN A 1036 62.54 -62.58 54.33
N THR A 1037 62.55 -63.17 53.14
CA THR A 1037 63.04 -64.54 52.93
C THR A 1037 64.57 -64.59 52.94
N TYR A 1038 65.15 -65.78 53.15
CA TYR A 1038 66.61 -65.97 53.06
C TYR A 1038 67.16 -65.53 51.69
N LEU A 1039 66.44 -65.79 50.59
CA LEU A 1039 66.82 -65.34 49.25
C LEU A 1039 66.81 -63.80 49.10
N GLN A 1040 65.87 -63.11 49.77
CA GLN A 1040 65.85 -61.64 49.80
C GLN A 1040 66.98 -61.05 50.66
N LYS A 1041 67.43 -61.77 51.70
CA LYS A 1041 68.59 -61.38 52.52
C LYS A 1041 69.93 -61.68 51.86
N ARG A 1042 70.00 -62.73 51.02
CA ARG A 1042 71.19 -63.14 50.25
C ARG A 1042 71.34 -62.36 48.92
N ALA A 1043 70.34 -61.57 48.52
CA ALA A 1043 70.40 -60.79 47.29
C ALA A 1043 71.56 -59.77 47.35
N VAL A 1044 72.45 -59.82 46.35
CA VAL A 1044 73.59 -58.89 46.23
C VAL A 1044 73.07 -57.47 46.00
N VAL A 1045 73.69 -56.49 46.65
CA VAL A 1045 73.41 -55.08 46.44
C VAL A 1045 74.11 -54.63 45.15
N MET A 1046 73.33 -54.17 44.17
CA MET A 1046 73.86 -53.67 42.90
C MET A 1046 74.81 -52.49 43.12
N GLU A 1047 75.88 -52.45 42.32
CA GLU A 1047 76.85 -51.36 42.31
C GLU A 1047 76.24 -50.04 41.81
N PRO A 1048 76.82 -48.87 42.11
CA PRO A 1048 76.24 -47.57 41.73
C PRO A 1048 76.00 -47.45 40.22
N GLU A 1049 76.95 -47.91 39.40
CA GLU A 1049 76.85 -47.89 37.93
C GLU A 1049 75.76 -48.84 37.41
N GLU A 1050 75.71 -50.08 37.93
CA GLU A 1050 74.63 -51.03 37.61
C GLU A 1050 73.25 -50.46 37.94
N ARG A 1051 73.13 -49.84 39.12
CA ARG A 1051 71.89 -49.22 39.61
C ARG A 1051 71.45 -48.08 38.69
N GLU A 1052 72.37 -47.28 38.17
CA GLU A 1052 72.09 -46.21 37.21
C GLU A 1052 71.73 -46.76 35.82
N ALA A 1053 72.45 -47.76 35.32
CA ALA A 1053 72.10 -48.46 34.09
C ALA A 1053 70.70 -49.10 34.16
N VAL A 1054 70.37 -49.75 35.29
CA VAL A 1054 69.03 -50.31 35.57
C VAL A 1054 67.97 -49.21 35.68
N ALA A 1055 68.26 -48.07 36.31
CA ALA A 1055 67.34 -46.93 36.39
C ALA A 1055 67.06 -46.33 35.01
N LEU A 1056 68.08 -46.08 34.20
CA LEU A 1056 67.97 -45.59 32.82
C LEU A 1056 67.16 -46.57 31.95
N LEU A 1057 67.42 -47.87 32.09
CA LEU A 1057 66.70 -48.94 31.38
C LEU A 1057 65.24 -49.05 31.84
N GLN A 1058 64.93 -48.81 33.12
CA GLN A 1058 63.56 -48.69 33.61
C GLN A 1058 62.84 -47.46 33.05
N GLN A 1059 63.50 -46.29 33.01
CA GLN A 1059 62.96 -45.07 32.40
C GLN A 1059 62.68 -45.28 30.91
N MET A 1060 63.61 -45.86 30.16
CA MET A 1060 63.44 -46.20 28.75
C MET A 1060 62.25 -47.16 28.54
N ARG A 1061 62.09 -48.17 29.40
CA ARG A 1061 60.93 -49.09 29.39
C ARG A 1061 59.62 -48.42 29.80
N ALA A 1062 59.63 -47.36 30.62
CA ALA A 1062 58.45 -46.55 30.92
C ALA A 1062 58.06 -45.68 29.73
N LEU A 1063 58.99 -44.89 29.20
CA LEU A 1063 58.78 -44.05 28.01
C LEU A 1063 58.33 -44.85 26.79
N ARG A 1064 58.88 -46.05 26.58
CA ARG A 1064 58.44 -46.98 25.50
C ARG A 1064 57.00 -47.46 25.71
N ARG A 1065 56.58 -47.78 26.95
CA ARG A 1065 55.20 -48.17 27.25
C ARG A 1065 54.24 -47.01 26.99
N ASP A 1066 54.51 -45.83 27.54
CA ASP A 1066 53.70 -44.62 27.31
C ASP A 1066 53.58 -44.26 25.83
N LYS A 1067 54.68 -44.33 25.07
CA LYS A 1067 54.71 -44.07 23.62
C LYS A 1067 53.91 -45.11 22.83
N VAL A 1068 53.84 -46.37 23.29
CA VAL A 1068 53.02 -47.43 22.70
C VAL A 1068 51.53 -47.25 23.06
N VAL A 1069 51.20 -46.92 24.32
CA VAL A 1069 49.83 -46.65 24.77
C VAL A 1069 49.24 -45.46 24.00
N LYS A 1070 49.93 -44.30 24.01
CA LYS A 1070 49.52 -43.10 23.26
C LYS A 1070 49.41 -43.32 21.75
N ARG A 1071 50.21 -44.24 21.19
CA ARG A 1071 50.11 -44.66 19.77
C ARG A 1071 48.89 -45.57 19.54
N LYS A 1072 48.58 -46.46 20.48
CA LYS A 1072 47.42 -47.37 20.42
C LYS A 1072 46.12 -46.59 20.52
N GLU A 1073 45.99 -45.70 21.51
CA GLU A 1073 44.84 -44.81 21.72
C GLU A 1073 44.54 -44.00 20.45
N LYS A 1074 45.54 -43.31 19.88
CA LYS A 1074 45.41 -42.57 18.61
C LYS A 1074 45.12 -43.45 17.38
N LYS A 1075 45.40 -44.76 17.43
CA LYS A 1075 45.03 -45.71 16.37
C LYS A 1075 43.59 -46.22 16.54
N GLU A 1076 43.13 -46.36 17.78
CA GLU A 1076 41.75 -46.74 18.12
C GLU A 1076 40.79 -45.58 17.82
N GLU A 1077 41.13 -44.34 18.21
CA GLU A 1077 40.45 -43.09 17.81
C GLU A 1077 40.22 -43.00 16.30
N LYS A 1078 41.30 -43.13 15.49
CA LYS A 1078 41.23 -43.15 14.02
C LYS A 1078 40.48 -44.35 13.45
N LYS A 1079 40.44 -45.48 14.16
CA LYS A 1079 39.65 -46.65 13.75
C LYS A 1079 38.16 -46.39 13.97
N GLU A 1080 37.77 -45.74 15.07
CA GLU A 1080 36.39 -45.35 15.33
C GLU A 1080 35.89 -44.27 14.36
N GLU A 1081 36.72 -43.25 14.09
CA GLU A 1081 36.41 -42.24 13.07
C GLU A 1081 36.17 -42.89 11.70
N ARG A 1082 37.08 -43.78 11.27
CA ARG A 1082 36.92 -44.56 10.04
C ARG A 1082 35.67 -45.44 10.07
N LYS A 1083 35.34 -46.08 11.19
CA LYS A 1083 34.13 -46.91 11.33
C LYS A 1083 32.86 -46.06 11.14
N LYS A 1084 32.75 -44.93 11.85
CA LYS A 1084 31.64 -43.97 11.73
C LYS A 1084 31.48 -43.43 10.30
N ARG A 1085 32.58 -43.28 9.57
CA ARG A 1085 32.54 -42.88 8.15
C ARG A 1085 32.07 -44.01 7.24
N LEU A 1086 32.57 -45.23 7.43
CA LEU A 1086 32.13 -46.42 6.69
C LEU A 1086 30.64 -46.72 6.92
N GLU A 1087 30.16 -46.68 8.17
CA GLU A 1087 28.74 -46.84 8.52
C GLU A 1087 27.83 -45.83 7.77
N LYS A 1088 28.32 -44.59 7.58
CA LYS A 1088 27.63 -43.54 6.81
C LYS A 1088 27.72 -43.72 5.29
N GLU A 1089 28.80 -44.33 4.79
CA GLU A 1089 28.98 -44.69 3.38
C GLU A 1089 28.13 -45.92 3.02
N GLU A 1090 28.03 -46.91 3.93
CA GLU A 1090 27.21 -48.11 3.82
C GLU A 1090 25.71 -47.79 3.89
N GLY A 1091 25.25 -46.98 4.85
CA GLY A 1091 23.83 -46.56 4.89
C GLY A 1091 23.37 -45.84 3.61
N ARG A 1092 24.23 -44.97 3.04
CA ARG A 1092 23.99 -44.33 1.72
C ARG A 1092 24.01 -45.30 0.55
N ARG A 1093 24.72 -46.42 0.68
CA ARG A 1093 24.75 -47.49 -0.33
C ARG A 1093 23.48 -48.33 -0.25
N GLU A 1094 23.05 -48.71 0.95
CA GLU A 1094 21.79 -49.42 1.18
C GLU A 1094 20.57 -48.64 0.68
N GLU A 1095 20.56 -47.32 0.90
CA GLU A 1095 19.54 -46.40 0.38
C GLU A 1095 19.44 -46.48 -1.16
N ARG A 1096 20.57 -46.30 -1.86
CA ARG A 1096 20.65 -46.43 -3.33
C ARG A 1096 20.31 -47.82 -3.85
N GLU A 1097 20.72 -48.88 -3.13
CA GLU A 1097 20.38 -50.26 -3.51
C GLU A 1097 18.88 -50.54 -3.30
N ARG A 1098 18.24 -49.90 -2.31
CA ARG A 1098 16.79 -49.96 -2.08
C ARG A 1098 16.01 -49.20 -3.15
N GLU A 1099 16.45 -47.99 -3.53
CA GLU A 1099 15.89 -47.24 -4.66
C GLU A 1099 16.00 -48.02 -5.97
N ARG A 1100 17.21 -48.50 -6.30
CA ARG A 1100 17.46 -49.28 -7.52
C ARG A 1100 16.61 -50.57 -7.56
N LYS A 1101 16.43 -51.25 -6.42
CA LYS A 1101 15.50 -52.40 -6.32
C LYS A 1101 14.06 -51.96 -6.55
N LYS A 1102 13.60 -50.84 -5.99
CA LYS A 1102 12.25 -50.29 -6.20
C LYS A 1102 11.99 -49.94 -7.67
N ASP A 1103 12.96 -49.34 -8.36
CA ASP A 1103 12.83 -48.99 -9.78
C ASP A 1103 12.86 -50.22 -10.70
N VAL A 1104 13.73 -51.21 -10.41
CA VAL A 1104 13.73 -52.50 -11.12
C VAL A 1104 12.40 -53.22 -10.92
N MET A 1105 11.87 -53.29 -9.70
CA MET A 1105 10.56 -53.89 -9.42
C MET A 1105 9.42 -53.10 -10.09
N ARG A 1106 9.49 -51.76 -10.20
CA ARG A 1106 8.52 -50.97 -10.97
C ARG A 1106 8.57 -51.32 -12.47
N MET A 1107 9.75 -51.44 -13.05
CA MET A 1107 9.90 -51.83 -14.47
C MET A 1107 9.43 -53.26 -14.74
N VAL A 1108 9.76 -54.21 -13.85
CA VAL A 1108 9.28 -55.60 -13.93
C VAL A 1108 7.75 -55.65 -13.77
N GLY A 1109 7.18 -54.89 -12.83
CA GLY A 1109 5.73 -54.77 -12.65
C GLY A 1109 5.02 -54.18 -13.87
N MET A 1110 5.57 -53.10 -14.47
CA MET A 1110 5.04 -52.53 -15.72
C MET A 1110 5.17 -53.49 -16.91
N LYS A 1111 6.25 -54.28 -16.99
CA LYS A 1111 6.43 -55.30 -18.02
C LYS A 1111 5.41 -56.44 -17.84
N SER A 1112 5.28 -56.98 -16.63
CA SER A 1112 4.30 -58.02 -16.32
C SER A 1112 2.86 -57.56 -16.49
N LYS A 1113 2.52 -56.31 -16.15
CA LYS A 1113 1.19 -55.74 -16.44
C LYS A 1113 0.92 -55.67 -17.95
N ARG A 1114 1.90 -55.22 -18.75
CA ARG A 1114 1.79 -55.24 -20.22
C ARG A 1114 1.68 -56.64 -20.80
N GLU A 1115 2.35 -57.62 -20.22
CA GLU A 1115 2.26 -59.02 -20.64
C GLU A 1115 0.86 -59.57 -20.35
N LYS A 1116 0.30 -59.31 -19.16
CA LYS A 1116 -1.10 -59.63 -18.85
C LYS A 1116 -2.11 -58.89 -19.73
N GLU A 1117 -1.93 -57.58 -19.96
CA GLU A 1117 -2.78 -56.79 -20.88
C GLU A 1117 -2.77 -57.36 -22.31
N MET A 1118 -1.66 -57.95 -22.75
CA MET A 1118 -1.58 -58.65 -24.05
C MET A 1118 -2.23 -60.05 -24.02
N GLU A 1119 -2.20 -60.77 -22.90
CA GLU A 1119 -2.87 -62.07 -22.74
C GLU A 1119 -4.41 -61.92 -22.59
N GLU A 1120 -4.87 -60.99 -21.77
CA GLU A 1120 -6.28 -60.63 -21.59
C GLU A 1120 -6.86 -60.07 -22.91
N GLY A 1121 -6.09 -59.22 -23.60
CA GLY A 1121 -6.41 -58.73 -24.94
C GLY A 1121 -6.50 -59.82 -26.03
N HIS A 1122 -5.95 -61.02 -25.80
CA HIS A 1122 -6.14 -62.18 -26.69
C HIS A 1122 -7.42 -62.98 -26.41
N GLN A 1123 -8.00 -62.89 -25.21
CA GLN A 1123 -9.21 -63.65 -24.86
C GLN A 1123 -10.49 -62.99 -25.39
N GLY A 1124 -10.56 -61.65 -25.38
CA GLY A 1124 -11.75 -60.87 -25.79
C GLY A 1124 -12.20 -60.98 -27.25
N LYS A 1125 -11.52 -61.77 -28.10
CA LYS A 1125 -11.86 -61.97 -29.53
C LYS A 1125 -12.17 -63.42 -29.94
N LYS A 1126 -12.45 -64.31 -28.97
CA LYS A 1126 -12.66 -65.75 -29.24
C LYS A 1126 -14.05 -66.34 -28.88
N ARG A 1127 -15.07 -65.52 -28.59
CA ARG A 1127 -16.44 -66.01 -28.32
C ARG A 1127 -17.54 -65.24 -29.08
N ARG A 1128 -17.56 -65.33 -30.42
CA ARG A 1128 -18.79 -65.18 -31.24
C ARG A 1128 -18.64 -65.68 -32.69
N LYS A 1129 -18.66 -67.01 -32.87
CA LYS A 1129 -19.15 -67.78 -34.04
C LYS A 1129 -18.94 -69.27 -33.74
N THR A 1130 -19.97 -70.08 -34.00
CA THR A 1130 -20.30 -71.32 -33.27
C THR A 1130 -20.41 -71.05 -31.77
#